data_AF-A0A093ZIL4-F1
#
_entry.id   AF-A0A093ZIL4-F1
#
_cell.length_a   1.000
_cell.length_b   1.000
_cell.length_c   1.000
_cell.angle_alpha   90.00
_cell.angle_beta   90.00
_cell.angle_gamma   90.00
#
_symmetry.space_group_name_H-M   'P 1'
#
loop_
_entity.id
_entity.type
_entity.pdbx_description
1 polymer ?
#
loop_
_entity_poly.entity_id
_entity_poly.type
_entity_poly.pdbx_seq_one_letter_code
_entity_poly.pdbx_strand_id
1 'polypeptide(L)'
;MGSLTTLVLLAFLSIGNGFAIQPRENSIDTSATTINPESISDLHRRASDPTTFGWVHRFAAIGDSFTAGIGSGNTLGDIFYARKDWNCSRYDLSYPMLIKGLFGPTLKNFQFPACSGDRSEQIYQQVENMEGDLNMVIMTAGGNDLCLASMIKKCIMLPYDGEATCTAIIKKAQENIDTILKPNLKSILRALQRKTAKDAIVVYNGYARFFNTENESCATAQAWNIVKWLPQYWFKTALKVTVARRKLFNTLVVNINQAIQDSITDISGELNYTIGFSNWDPWAIDGVKGQMSDPLSTGAYPDPKQPDLQFFKPDTKIPDWTHDELRRRRGVDNAAIPDSKFSENTMEIDPRIYDTLLWNSANPGADVVHKLDSRAPSPPNCPGDGDFDVTLGVGLPDTFGKLFHPNELGHQTIASFTVAKAIDLRAKVLGLGPQTCEVKDVFKCWQKQGRKGYAQPNKMNENYKKFCDEVKQPAHTAGWRFEKTYFVNTPDEQSFVLQLGDSATTFNKGQCLDSFDRIINGCDGNDPENPMNFKYGGQWRRGQYTYEINIKRTNRPQKVKKAAGLCNGSYKWIFSSYEIKGVGWSSWDYGQQTILKNTKGCLGLGVTNYDFKYFDAPDEDGMEWKVTFRTPVFVNGRCFKNNKVVSASGGWTDGCAGNDP
;
A
#
# COMPACT_ATOMS: atom_id res chain seq x y z
N MET A 1 68.34 23.40 -18.48
CA MET A 1 68.19 22.11 -19.20
C MET A 1 66.91 21.47 -18.70
N GLY A 2 65.78 21.37 -19.39
CA GLY A 2 65.42 21.65 -20.77
C GLY A 2 64.23 20.73 -21.12
N SER A 3 63.13 21.32 -21.61
CA SER A 3 62.10 20.72 -22.48
C SER A 3 61.31 19.49 -22.01
N LEU A 4 60.13 19.14 -22.54
CA LEU A 4 59.00 19.76 -23.23
C LEU A 4 58.11 18.54 -23.59
N THR A 5 56.78 18.68 -23.51
CA THR A 5 55.75 18.03 -24.38
C THR A 5 55.85 16.54 -24.77
N THR A 6 54.79 15.77 -24.53
CA THR A 6 54.13 15.06 -25.66
C THR A 6 52.64 14.83 -25.42
N LEU A 7 51.87 15.31 -26.38
CA LEU A 7 50.43 15.20 -26.61
C LEU A 7 50.28 14.31 -27.85
N VAL A 8 49.51 13.22 -27.81
CA VAL A 8 49.09 12.39 -28.99
C VAL A 8 47.73 11.79 -28.59
N LEU A 9 46.56 12.27 -29.02
CA LEU A 9 45.93 12.35 -30.35
C LEU A 9 45.83 11.00 -31.08
N LEU A 10 44.65 10.38 -31.02
CA LEU A 10 44.16 9.44 -32.03
C LEU A 10 42.63 9.61 -32.14
N ALA A 11 42.25 10.43 -33.11
CA ALA A 11 40.92 10.48 -33.71
C ALA A 11 41.09 10.12 -35.19
N PHE A 12 40.25 9.21 -35.70
CA PHE A 12 39.84 8.95 -37.09
C PHE A 12 39.02 7.63 -37.04
N LEU A 13 37.93 7.37 -37.76
CA LEU A 13 37.07 8.06 -38.73
C LEU A 13 35.90 7.09 -38.95
N SER A 14 34.66 7.55 -38.98
CA SER A 14 33.59 6.87 -39.73
C SER A 14 32.52 7.87 -40.14
N ILE A 15 32.79 8.50 -41.29
CA ILE A 15 31.80 8.95 -42.29
C ILE A 15 31.10 7.66 -42.77
N GLY A 16 29.80 7.56 -43.05
CA GLY A 16 28.67 8.46 -43.07
C GLY A 16 27.51 7.67 -43.69
N ASN A 17 26.27 8.06 -43.38
CA ASN A 17 25.13 7.99 -44.29
C ASN A 17 24.01 8.78 -43.63
N GLY A 18 23.95 10.06 -43.99
CA GLY A 18 22.84 10.93 -43.64
C GLY A 18 21.62 10.59 -44.49
N PHE A 19 20.48 10.43 -43.85
CA PHE A 19 19.20 10.76 -44.46
C PHE A 19 18.81 12.16 -43.96
N ALA A 20 19.18 13.15 -44.76
CA ALA A 20 18.67 14.51 -44.63
C ALA A 20 17.19 14.51 -45.03
N ILE A 21 16.29 14.77 -44.08
CA ILE A 21 14.92 15.14 -44.40
C ILE A 21 14.95 16.64 -44.66
N GLN A 22 14.77 17.02 -45.93
CA GLN A 22 14.68 18.42 -46.36
C GLN A 22 13.55 19.15 -45.59
N PRO A 23 13.80 20.36 -45.06
CA PRO A 23 12.70 21.23 -44.65
C PRO A 23 12.01 21.72 -45.92
N ARG A 24 10.71 21.43 -46.05
CA ARG A 24 9.88 22.00 -47.09
C ARG A 24 9.77 23.50 -46.83
N GLU A 25 10.41 24.31 -47.67
CA GLU A 25 10.14 25.74 -47.77
C GLU A 25 8.64 25.93 -48.02
N ASN A 26 7.91 26.37 -47.00
CA ASN A 26 6.64 27.04 -47.20
C ASN A 26 6.94 28.54 -47.11
N SER A 27 6.76 29.20 -48.25
CA SER A 27 6.79 30.64 -48.43
C SER A 27 6.07 31.36 -47.27
N ILE A 28 6.76 32.33 -46.69
CA ILE A 28 6.17 33.33 -45.81
C ILE A 28 5.19 34.14 -46.66
N ASP A 29 3.90 33.88 -46.51
CA ASP A 29 2.86 34.79 -46.99
C ASP A 29 2.56 35.79 -45.88
N THR A 30 3.17 36.97 -45.99
CA THR A 30 2.79 38.15 -45.22
C THR A 30 1.42 38.64 -45.69
N SER A 31 0.35 38.10 -45.12
CA SER A 31 -0.96 38.75 -45.17
C SER A 31 -1.66 38.69 -43.82
N ALA A 32 -2.08 39.86 -43.37
CA ALA A 32 -2.67 40.11 -42.08
C ALA A 32 -4.10 39.55 -42.00
N THR A 33 -4.36 38.87 -40.88
CA THR A 33 -5.62 38.84 -40.12
C THR A 33 -6.91 38.45 -40.84
N THR A 34 -7.15 37.15 -40.93
CA THR A 34 -8.51 36.59 -40.88
C THR A 34 -8.49 35.26 -40.16
N ILE A 35 -8.92 35.26 -38.89
CA ILE A 35 -9.04 34.04 -38.10
C ILE A 35 -10.23 33.25 -38.68
N ASN A 36 -9.97 32.07 -39.24
CA ASN A 36 -10.99 31.19 -39.83
C ASN A 36 -12.01 30.77 -38.74
N PRO A 37 -13.33 30.92 -38.93
CA PRO A 37 -14.35 30.53 -37.95
C PRO A 37 -14.25 29.06 -37.50
N GLU A 38 -13.75 28.15 -38.34
CA GLU A 38 -13.49 26.75 -37.93
C GLU A 38 -12.40 26.65 -36.85
N SER A 39 -11.34 27.47 -36.95
CA SER A 39 -10.24 27.51 -35.96
C SER A 39 -10.70 28.10 -34.61
N ILE A 40 -11.62 29.05 -34.63
CA ILE A 40 -12.26 29.62 -33.42
C ILE A 40 -13.15 28.55 -32.78
N SER A 41 -13.91 27.80 -33.58
CA SER A 41 -14.74 26.70 -33.08
C SER A 41 -13.91 25.57 -32.47
N ASP A 42 -12.76 25.23 -33.06
CA ASP A 42 -11.84 24.22 -32.54
C ASP A 42 -11.12 24.70 -31.27
N LEU A 43 -10.76 25.98 -31.18
CA LEU A 43 -10.19 26.57 -29.96
C LEU A 43 -11.20 26.59 -28.81
N HIS A 44 -12.46 26.96 -29.08
CA HIS A 44 -13.54 26.90 -28.09
C HIS A 44 -13.84 25.46 -27.67
N ARG A 45 -13.87 24.51 -28.62
CA ARG A 45 -14.10 23.09 -28.35
C ARG A 45 -12.99 22.47 -27.51
N ARG A 46 -11.72 22.83 -27.77
CA ARG A 46 -10.57 22.46 -26.93
C ARG A 46 -10.64 23.11 -25.55
N ALA A 47 -11.01 24.39 -25.44
CA ALA A 47 -11.13 25.05 -24.15
C ALA A 47 -12.18 24.41 -23.21
N SER A 48 -13.22 23.81 -23.79
CA SER A 48 -14.28 23.06 -23.11
C SER A 48 -14.01 21.56 -22.91
N ASP A 49 -12.92 21.02 -23.45
CA ASP A 49 -12.54 19.62 -23.31
C ASP A 49 -11.48 19.47 -22.21
N PRO A 50 -11.79 18.81 -21.07
CA PRO A 50 -10.88 18.66 -19.96
C PRO A 50 -9.65 17.79 -20.28
N THR A 51 -9.72 16.98 -21.34
CA THR A 51 -8.62 16.11 -21.78
C THR A 51 -7.57 16.87 -22.58
N THR A 52 -7.86 18.10 -22.99
CA THR A 52 -6.91 18.95 -23.70
C THR A 52 -6.25 19.93 -22.73
N PHE A 53 -4.92 20.07 -22.84
CA PHE A 53 -4.13 20.97 -21.99
C PHE A 53 -3.92 22.36 -22.61
N GLY A 54 -4.80 22.76 -23.54
CA GLY A 54 -4.69 24.05 -24.24
C GLY A 54 -4.80 25.28 -23.33
N TRP A 55 -5.36 25.11 -22.14
CA TRP A 55 -5.51 26.13 -21.09
C TRP A 55 -4.26 26.31 -20.21
N VAL A 56 -3.24 25.45 -20.37
CA VAL A 56 -1.99 25.53 -19.61
C VAL A 56 -0.98 26.39 -20.37
N HIS A 57 -0.86 27.66 -19.98
CA HIS A 57 0.14 28.59 -20.53
C HIS A 57 1.30 28.84 -19.58
N ARG A 58 1.03 28.86 -18.27
CA ARG A 58 2.02 29.04 -17.20
C ARG A 58 1.94 27.85 -16.25
N PHE A 59 3.03 27.10 -16.17
CA PHE A 59 3.12 25.85 -15.42
C PHE A 59 4.29 25.88 -14.45
N ALA A 60 4.08 25.46 -13.21
CA ALA A 60 5.13 25.33 -12.21
C ALA A 60 5.20 23.92 -11.59
N ALA A 61 6.42 23.48 -11.30
CA ALA A 61 6.70 22.24 -10.59
C ALA A 61 7.54 22.54 -9.34
N ILE A 62 6.89 22.50 -8.18
CA ILE A 62 7.50 22.81 -6.89
C ILE A 62 7.59 21.54 -6.05
N GLY A 63 8.48 21.51 -5.07
CA GLY A 63 8.54 20.39 -4.13
C GLY A 63 9.94 19.91 -3.81
N ASP A 64 9.98 18.67 -3.36
CA ASP A 64 11.19 17.99 -2.91
C ASP A 64 11.86 17.16 -4.03
N SER A 65 12.67 16.18 -3.62
CA SER A 65 13.41 15.27 -4.49
C SER A 65 12.53 14.42 -5.40
N PHE A 66 11.27 14.13 -5.02
CA PHE A 66 10.33 13.41 -5.90
C PHE A 66 9.87 14.29 -7.06
N THR A 67 9.74 15.61 -6.86
CA THR A 67 9.48 16.55 -7.96
C THR A 67 10.75 16.81 -8.78
N ALA A 68 11.91 16.98 -8.14
CA ALA A 68 13.19 17.19 -8.84
C ALA A 68 13.60 15.98 -9.71
N GLY A 69 13.24 14.78 -9.26
CA GLY A 69 13.48 13.52 -9.97
C GLY A 69 14.92 13.04 -9.91
N ILE A 70 15.55 13.17 -8.75
CA ILE A 70 16.94 12.77 -8.52
C ILE A 70 17.23 11.37 -9.09
N GLY A 71 18.15 11.31 -10.06
CA GLY A 71 18.62 10.08 -10.69
C GLY A 71 17.82 9.57 -11.89
N SER A 72 16.70 10.22 -12.26
CA SER A 72 15.83 9.79 -13.36
C SER A 72 16.30 10.35 -14.72
N GLY A 73 17.08 9.58 -15.47
CA GLY A 73 17.69 10.06 -16.72
C GLY A 73 18.95 10.89 -16.50
N ASN A 74 19.07 12.03 -17.19
CA ASN A 74 20.24 12.92 -17.12
C ASN A 74 19.96 14.18 -16.27
N THR A 75 21.02 14.71 -15.65
CA THR A 75 20.93 15.99 -14.93
C THR A 75 20.66 17.13 -15.90
N LEU A 76 19.78 18.07 -15.51
CA LEU A 76 19.47 19.27 -16.32
C LEU A 76 20.59 20.31 -16.29
N GLY A 77 21.55 20.16 -15.38
CA GLY A 77 22.74 21.00 -15.28
C GLY A 77 23.95 20.23 -14.79
N ASP A 78 25.09 20.91 -14.75
CA ASP A 78 26.34 20.46 -14.19
C ASP A 78 27.02 21.60 -13.40
N ILE A 79 28.25 21.40 -12.96
CA ILE A 79 28.99 22.41 -12.17
C ILE A 79 29.32 23.69 -12.97
N PHE A 80 29.29 23.64 -14.30
CA PHE A 80 29.61 24.74 -15.22
C PHE A 80 28.38 25.30 -15.95
N TYR A 81 27.32 24.51 -16.14
CA TYR A 81 26.09 24.89 -16.83
C TYR A 81 24.86 24.68 -15.95
N ALA A 82 23.94 25.65 -15.91
CA ALA A 82 22.68 25.54 -15.17
C ALA A 82 22.87 25.07 -13.70
N ARG A 83 23.85 25.66 -13.00
CA ARG A 83 24.29 25.24 -11.66
C ARG A 83 23.17 25.13 -10.62
N LYS A 84 22.09 25.91 -10.75
CA LYS A 84 20.92 25.80 -9.87
C LYS A 84 20.20 24.45 -10.04
N ASP A 85 20.06 23.97 -11.28
CA ASP A 85 19.44 22.68 -11.57
C ASP A 85 20.32 21.52 -11.09
N TRP A 86 21.65 21.67 -11.23
CA TRP A 86 22.62 20.72 -10.68
C TRP A 86 22.58 20.67 -9.15
N ASN A 87 22.64 21.83 -8.48
CA ASN A 87 22.57 21.91 -7.00
C ASN A 87 21.27 21.32 -6.44
N CYS A 88 20.17 21.39 -7.20
CA CYS A 88 18.87 20.88 -6.80
C CYS A 88 18.60 19.44 -7.26
N SER A 89 19.57 18.79 -7.91
CA SER A 89 19.46 17.43 -8.46
C SER A 89 18.21 17.26 -9.35
N ARG A 90 18.01 18.17 -10.32
CA ARG A 90 16.88 18.11 -11.26
C ARG A 90 17.24 17.33 -12.51
N TYR A 91 16.35 16.43 -12.94
CA TYR A 91 16.61 15.52 -14.05
C TYR A 91 15.56 15.59 -15.17
N ASP A 92 15.96 15.19 -16.38
CA ASP A 92 15.17 15.28 -17.61
C ASP A 92 14.03 14.25 -17.75
N LEU A 93 14.09 13.11 -17.06
CA LEU A 93 12.99 12.12 -16.99
C LEU A 93 12.15 12.23 -15.71
N SER A 94 12.30 13.31 -14.97
CA SER A 94 11.42 13.64 -13.85
C SER A 94 9.98 13.83 -14.31
N TYR A 95 9.01 13.50 -13.45
CA TYR A 95 7.59 13.58 -13.82
C TYR A 95 7.15 14.98 -14.30
N PRO A 96 7.68 16.10 -13.79
CA PRO A 96 7.38 17.41 -14.35
C PRO A 96 7.88 17.61 -15.77
N MET A 97 9.06 17.07 -16.10
CA MET A 97 9.63 17.16 -17.44
C MET A 97 8.86 16.30 -18.45
N LEU A 98 8.41 15.12 -18.04
CA LEU A 98 7.50 14.28 -18.84
C LEU A 98 6.19 15.01 -19.14
N ILE A 99 5.57 15.64 -18.13
CA ILE A 99 4.31 16.38 -18.28
C ILE A 99 4.50 17.64 -19.12
N LYS A 100 5.59 18.39 -18.92
CA LYS A 100 5.94 19.56 -19.72
C LYS A 100 5.95 19.23 -21.21
N GLY A 101 6.46 18.05 -21.57
CA GLY A 101 6.46 17.54 -22.95
C GLY A 101 5.06 17.41 -23.58
N LEU A 102 4.01 17.22 -22.77
CA LEU A 102 2.63 17.06 -23.24
C LEU A 102 1.96 18.37 -23.66
N PHE A 103 2.42 19.51 -23.14
CA PHE A 103 1.77 20.80 -23.39
C PHE A 103 2.20 21.43 -24.73
N GLY A 104 3.39 21.12 -25.22
CA GLY A 104 3.86 21.60 -26.52
C GLY A 104 3.85 23.15 -26.63
N PRO A 105 3.43 23.73 -27.77
CA PRO A 105 3.51 25.18 -28.02
C PRO A 105 2.58 26.08 -27.18
N THR A 106 1.61 25.50 -26.46
CA THR A 106 0.68 26.27 -25.62
C THR A 106 1.35 26.79 -24.36
N LEU A 107 2.38 26.08 -23.90
CA LEU A 107 3.19 26.45 -22.74
C LEU A 107 4.09 27.64 -23.07
N LYS A 108 3.84 28.78 -22.42
CA LYS A 108 4.60 30.02 -22.58
C LYS A 108 5.67 30.19 -21.51
N ASN A 109 5.42 29.68 -20.31
CA ASN A 109 6.33 29.79 -19.19
C ASN A 109 6.30 28.49 -18.37
N PHE A 110 7.48 27.94 -18.11
CA PHE A 110 7.67 26.80 -17.22
C PHE A 110 8.66 27.16 -16.12
N GLN A 111 8.25 26.96 -14.87
CA GLN A 111 9.09 27.19 -13.69
C GLN A 111 9.31 25.88 -12.96
N PHE A 112 10.56 25.52 -12.71
CA PHE A 112 10.91 24.26 -12.05
C PHE A 112 11.78 24.50 -10.81
N PRO A 113 11.26 25.12 -9.73
CA PRO A 113 12.05 25.41 -8.54
C PRO A 113 12.27 24.22 -7.59
N ALA A 114 11.59 23.08 -7.79
CA ALA A 114 11.75 21.90 -6.93
C ALA A 114 13.20 21.54 -6.65
N CYS A 115 13.51 21.07 -5.44
CA CYS A 115 14.89 20.85 -5.02
C CYS A 115 15.00 19.63 -4.10
N SER A 116 16.01 18.79 -4.37
CA SER A 116 16.29 17.66 -3.49
C SER A 116 16.68 18.13 -2.09
N GLY A 117 16.04 17.54 -1.07
CA GLY A 117 16.25 17.89 0.34
C GLY A 117 15.37 19.02 0.88
N ASP A 118 14.62 19.73 0.03
CA ASP A 118 13.73 20.79 0.49
C ASP A 118 12.60 20.25 1.37
N ARG A 119 12.33 20.97 2.45
CA ARG A 119 11.21 20.73 3.38
C ARG A 119 10.13 21.76 3.16
N SER A 120 9.04 21.67 3.91
CA SER A 120 7.92 22.59 3.75
C SER A 120 8.32 24.07 3.77
N GLU A 121 9.27 24.46 4.62
CA GLU A 121 9.78 25.84 4.69
C GLU A 121 10.45 26.27 3.38
N GLN A 122 11.38 25.47 2.85
CA GLN A 122 12.04 25.77 1.58
C GLN A 122 11.05 25.73 0.42
N ILE A 123 10.08 24.82 0.44
CA ILE A 123 9.02 24.74 -0.58
C ILE A 123 8.11 25.97 -0.51
N TYR A 124 7.83 26.51 0.68
CA TYR A 124 7.16 27.80 0.83
C TYR A 124 8.00 28.92 0.19
N GLN A 125 9.32 28.92 0.35
CA GLN A 125 10.20 29.87 -0.34
C GLN A 125 10.24 29.66 -1.85
N GLN A 126 10.13 28.43 -2.36
CA GLN A 126 9.94 28.17 -3.80
C GLN A 126 8.67 28.89 -4.31
N VAL A 127 7.58 28.82 -3.54
CA VAL A 127 6.31 29.49 -3.86
C VAL A 127 6.45 31.01 -3.83
N GLU A 128 7.15 31.58 -2.85
CA GLU A 128 7.33 33.03 -2.78
C GLU A 128 8.16 33.58 -3.94
N ASN A 129 9.18 32.82 -4.37
CA ASN A 129 10.13 33.24 -5.40
C ASN A 129 9.66 32.98 -6.84
N MET A 130 8.63 32.16 -7.05
CA MET A 130 8.10 31.90 -8.40
C MET A 130 7.21 33.05 -8.91
N GLU A 131 7.19 33.23 -10.22
CA GLU A 131 6.28 34.16 -10.90
C GLU A 131 4.83 33.65 -10.80
N GLY A 132 3.87 34.56 -10.66
CA GLY A 132 2.46 34.25 -10.53
C GLY A 132 1.73 34.00 -11.87
N ASP A 133 0.40 34.11 -11.80
CA ASP A 133 -0.55 33.82 -12.90
C ASP A 133 -0.45 32.37 -13.42
N LEU A 134 -0.15 31.43 -12.53
CA LEU A 134 0.03 30.02 -12.86
C LEU A 134 -1.31 29.36 -13.18
N ASN A 135 -1.42 28.72 -14.33
CA ASN A 135 -2.61 27.92 -14.69
C ASN A 135 -2.53 26.54 -14.06
N MET A 136 -1.34 25.95 -13.99
CA MET A 136 -1.14 24.62 -13.44
C MET A 136 0.07 24.59 -12.51
N VAL A 137 -0.08 23.93 -11.36
CA VAL A 137 1.02 23.63 -10.43
C VAL A 137 0.98 22.15 -10.08
N ILE A 138 2.14 21.50 -10.07
CA ILE A 138 2.26 20.12 -9.57
C ILE A 138 3.31 20.06 -8.49
N MET A 139 3.09 19.22 -7.48
CA MET A 139 3.97 19.20 -6.32
C MET A 139 4.01 17.88 -5.55
N THR A 140 5.13 17.66 -4.87
CA THR A 140 5.30 16.80 -3.70
C THR A 140 5.85 17.64 -2.55
N ALA A 141 5.42 17.39 -1.32
CA ALA A 141 6.04 17.96 -0.13
C ALA A 141 5.74 17.07 1.08
N GLY A 142 6.54 17.23 2.14
CA GLY A 142 6.30 16.61 3.45
C GLY A 142 7.21 15.44 3.79
N GLY A 143 7.80 14.72 2.82
CA GLY A 143 8.65 13.56 3.12
C GLY A 143 9.88 13.93 3.96
N ASN A 144 10.51 15.06 3.62
CA ASN A 144 11.68 15.58 4.33
C ASN A 144 11.33 16.17 5.71
N ASP A 145 10.08 16.63 5.91
CA ASP A 145 9.59 17.11 7.21
C ASP A 145 9.47 16.00 8.27
N LEU A 146 9.41 14.75 7.83
CA LEU A 146 9.36 13.56 8.69
C LEU A 146 10.72 12.91 8.92
N CYS A 147 11.79 13.56 8.46
CA CYS A 147 13.14 13.02 8.56
C CYS A 147 13.30 11.64 7.90
N LEU A 148 12.51 11.38 6.83
CA LEU A 148 12.44 10.09 6.14
C LEU A 148 13.82 9.62 5.65
N ALA A 149 14.66 10.53 5.16
CA ALA A 149 16.02 10.22 4.75
C ALA A 149 16.89 9.70 5.91
N SER A 150 16.80 10.33 7.08
CA SER A 150 17.52 9.91 8.30
C SER A 150 17.06 8.53 8.76
N MET A 151 15.75 8.27 8.66
CA MET A 151 15.18 6.96 8.94
C MET A 151 15.69 5.89 7.97
N ILE A 152 15.59 6.09 6.66
CA ILE A 152 16.09 5.14 5.65
C ILE A 152 17.58 4.85 5.87
N LYS A 153 18.37 5.89 6.13
CA LYS A 153 19.78 5.76 6.46
C LYS A 153 20.00 4.89 7.71
N LYS A 154 19.42 5.26 8.86
CA LYS A 154 19.74 4.62 10.15
C LYS A 154 19.02 3.29 10.40
N CYS A 155 17.95 2.99 9.68
CA CYS A 155 17.16 1.78 9.86
C CYS A 155 17.32 0.75 8.74
N ILE A 156 17.78 1.15 7.55
CA ILE A 156 17.89 0.25 6.39
C ILE A 156 19.31 0.20 5.84
N MET A 157 19.91 1.34 5.50
CA MET A 157 21.20 1.37 4.78
C MET A 157 22.41 1.20 5.72
N LEU A 158 22.39 1.84 6.89
CA LEU A 158 23.40 1.77 7.95
C LEU A 158 22.75 1.35 9.29
N PRO A 159 22.12 0.18 9.38
CA PRO A 159 21.27 -0.18 10.51
C PRO A 159 22.07 -0.75 11.69
N TYR A 160 23.15 -0.08 12.08
CA TYR A 160 24.09 -0.56 13.10
C TYR A 160 23.87 0.07 14.49
N ASP A 161 22.88 0.96 14.62
CA ASP A 161 22.59 1.68 15.87
C ASP A 161 21.52 1.00 16.74
N GLY A 162 20.99 -0.14 16.30
CA GLY A 162 20.06 -0.97 17.07
C GLY A 162 18.58 -0.58 16.94
N GLU A 163 17.71 -1.47 17.44
CA GLU A 163 16.25 -1.38 17.25
C GLU A 163 15.64 -0.16 17.96
N ALA A 164 16.17 0.20 19.13
CA ALA A 164 15.69 1.33 19.92
C ALA A 164 15.82 2.65 19.16
N THR A 165 16.97 2.89 18.50
CA THR A 165 17.20 4.08 17.68
C THR A 165 16.26 4.11 16.48
N CYS A 166 16.06 2.98 15.80
CA CYS A 166 15.14 2.93 14.68
C CYS A 166 13.69 3.23 15.12
N THR A 167 13.26 2.65 16.24
CA THR A 167 11.93 2.87 16.82
C THR A 167 11.72 4.33 17.25
N ALA A 168 12.74 4.95 17.87
CA ALA A 168 12.68 6.35 18.28
C ALA A 168 12.53 7.30 17.08
N ILE A 169 13.27 7.06 15.99
CA ILE A 169 13.16 7.86 14.75
C ILE A 169 11.77 7.72 14.14
N ILE A 170 11.22 6.50 14.12
CA ILE A 170 9.88 6.24 13.59
C ILE A 170 8.80 6.92 14.43
N LYS A 171 8.92 6.86 15.77
CA LYS A 171 8.01 7.57 16.66
C LYS A 171 8.07 9.08 16.43
N LYS A 172 9.27 9.64 16.27
CA LYS A 172 9.45 11.07 15.98
C LYS A 172 8.85 11.46 14.63
N ALA A 173 9.01 10.61 13.60
CA ALA A 173 8.36 10.81 12.31
C ALA A 173 6.83 10.87 12.47
N GLN A 174 6.24 9.96 13.25
CA GLN A 174 4.81 9.97 13.54
C GLN A 174 4.37 11.23 14.33
N GLU A 175 5.13 11.64 15.34
CA GLU A 175 4.87 12.89 16.08
C GLU A 175 4.90 14.12 15.14
N ASN A 176 5.85 14.20 14.21
CA ASN A 176 5.95 15.29 13.25
C ASN A 176 4.78 15.29 12.25
N ILE A 177 4.26 14.12 11.85
CA ILE A 177 3.02 14.02 11.06
C ILE A 177 1.86 14.71 11.79
N ASP A 178 1.72 14.41 13.08
CA ASP A 178 0.58 14.83 13.87
C ASP A 178 0.65 16.31 14.29
N THR A 179 1.86 16.87 14.40
CA THR A 179 2.08 18.21 14.97
C THR A 179 2.54 19.28 13.98
N ILE A 180 3.45 18.96 13.07
CA ILE A 180 4.17 19.95 12.24
C ILE A 180 3.70 19.90 10.78
N LEU A 181 3.53 18.69 10.24
CA LEU A 181 3.31 18.50 8.82
C LEU A 181 2.04 19.21 8.33
N LYS A 182 0.88 18.94 8.96
CA LYS A 182 -0.40 19.49 8.48
C LYS A 182 -0.43 21.03 8.47
N PRO A 183 -0.03 21.76 9.54
CA PRO A 183 0.07 23.21 9.49
C PRO A 183 1.00 23.72 8.38
N ASN A 184 2.17 23.11 8.23
CA ASN A 184 3.16 23.48 7.24
C ASN A 184 2.64 23.34 5.79
N LEU A 185 1.99 22.22 5.49
CA LEU A 185 1.37 21.99 4.18
C LEU A 185 0.29 23.04 3.89
N LYS A 186 -0.55 23.35 4.88
CA LYS A 186 -1.58 24.40 4.74
C LYS A 186 -0.96 25.77 4.45
N SER A 187 0.18 26.12 5.05
CA SER A 187 0.89 27.37 4.76
C SER A 187 1.38 27.45 3.32
N ILE A 188 1.96 26.38 2.77
CA ILE A 188 2.37 26.32 1.35
C ILE A 188 1.16 26.51 0.43
N LEU A 189 0.08 25.76 0.69
CA LEU A 189 -1.13 25.82 -0.13
C LEU A 189 -1.81 27.20 -0.07
N ARG A 190 -1.77 27.88 1.08
CA ARG A 190 -2.24 29.27 1.19
C ARG A 190 -1.33 30.26 0.46
N ALA A 191 0.00 30.07 0.50
CA ALA A 191 0.92 30.90 -0.26
C ALA A 191 0.70 30.78 -1.77
N LEU A 192 0.41 29.56 -2.25
CA LEU A 192 0.11 29.29 -3.66
C LEU A 192 -1.05 30.13 -4.20
N GLN A 193 -2.03 30.47 -3.38
CA GLN A 193 -3.18 31.28 -3.80
C GLN A 193 -2.77 32.63 -4.40
N ARG A 194 -1.64 33.20 -3.93
CA ARG A 194 -1.10 34.46 -4.44
C ARG A 194 -0.45 34.34 -5.81
N LYS A 195 -0.20 33.10 -6.27
CA LYS A 195 0.56 32.79 -7.47
C LYS A 195 -0.30 32.12 -8.55
N THR A 196 -1.45 31.57 -8.20
CA THR A 196 -2.36 30.91 -9.13
C THR A 196 -3.28 31.89 -9.86
N ALA A 197 -3.50 31.64 -11.14
CA ALA A 197 -4.53 32.31 -11.95
C ALA A 197 -5.94 31.87 -11.52
N LYS A 198 -6.96 32.54 -12.05
CA LYS A 198 -8.34 32.07 -11.94
C LYS A 198 -8.47 30.68 -12.59
N ASP A 199 -9.26 29.80 -11.98
CA ASP A 199 -9.54 28.45 -12.48
C ASP A 199 -8.29 27.56 -12.60
N ALA A 200 -7.21 27.92 -11.89
CA ALA A 200 -5.98 27.16 -11.86
C ALA A 200 -6.15 25.79 -11.23
N ILE A 201 -5.31 24.85 -11.67
CA ILE A 201 -5.30 23.47 -11.20
C ILE A 201 -4.01 23.19 -10.45
N VAL A 202 -4.14 22.68 -9.23
CA VAL A 202 -3.00 22.20 -8.44
C VAL A 202 -3.13 20.70 -8.23
N VAL A 203 -2.11 19.94 -8.63
CA VAL A 203 -2.05 18.49 -8.38
C VAL A 203 -0.98 18.20 -7.34
N TYR A 204 -1.41 17.68 -6.20
CA TYR A 204 -0.51 17.23 -5.15
C TYR A 204 -0.30 15.73 -5.28
N ASN A 205 0.91 15.31 -5.61
CA ASN A 205 1.28 13.90 -5.74
C ASN A 205 1.61 13.28 -4.38
N GLY A 206 1.06 12.10 -4.12
CA GLY A 206 1.39 11.29 -2.96
C GLY A 206 2.69 10.50 -3.13
N TYR A 207 3.03 9.74 -2.09
CA TYR A 207 4.14 8.78 -2.10
C TYR A 207 3.60 7.35 -2.21
N ALA A 208 4.42 6.40 -2.68
CA ALA A 208 4.05 4.99 -2.70
C ALA A 208 4.84 4.17 -1.68
N ARG A 209 4.21 3.12 -1.16
CA ARG A 209 4.76 2.21 -0.16
C ARG A 209 5.95 1.47 -0.76
N PHE A 210 7.10 1.64 -0.12
CA PHE A 210 8.39 1.15 -0.61
C PHE A 210 8.47 -0.37 -0.72
N PHE A 211 7.80 -1.12 0.16
CA PHE A 211 8.12 -2.52 0.39
C PHE A 211 6.92 -3.47 0.24
N ASN A 212 7.10 -4.58 -0.47
CA ASN A 212 6.19 -5.73 -0.38
C ASN A 212 6.28 -6.34 1.04
N THR A 213 5.22 -6.97 1.55
CA THR A 213 5.16 -7.51 2.92
C THR A 213 4.74 -8.98 3.02
N GLU A 214 4.77 -9.73 1.91
CA GLU A 214 4.22 -11.10 1.81
C GLU A 214 5.07 -12.17 2.50
N ASN A 215 6.40 -12.06 2.44
CA ASN A 215 7.31 -13.09 2.98
C ASN A 215 8.63 -12.51 3.52
N GLU A 216 9.43 -13.30 4.23
CA GLU A 216 10.70 -12.87 4.85
C GLU A 216 11.95 -13.00 3.94
N SER A 217 11.79 -13.20 2.62
CA SER A 217 12.94 -13.36 1.71
C SER A 217 13.85 -12.14 1.72
N CYS A 218 13.28 -10.95 1.89
CA CYS A 218 14.02 -9.70 1.99
C CYS A 218 14.96 -9.64 3.22
N ALA A 219 14.58 -10.27 4.33
CA ALA A 219 15.39 -10.29 5.55
C ALA A 219 16.42 -11.42 5.57
N THR A 220 16.16 -12.49 4.81
CA THR A 220 16.91 -13.75 4.88
C THR A 220 17.82 -13.99 3.67
N ALA A 221 17.43 -13.52 2.49
CA ALA A 221 18.11 -13.76 1.21
C ALA A 221 18.75 -12.50 0.60
N GLN A 222 18.63 -11.33 1.25
CA GLN A 222 19.17 -10.06 0.75
C GLN A 222 19.99 -9.34 1.83
N ALA A 223 21.04 -8.63 1.42
CA ALA A 223 21.87 -7.80 2.29
C ALA A 223 21.66 -6.31 1.95
N TRP A 224 20.87 -5.63 2.78
CA TRP A 224 20.51 -4.21 2.60
C TRP A 224 21.50 -3.25 3.27
N ASN A 225 22.28 -3.74 4.22
CA ASN A 225 23.27 -2.95 4.93
C ASN A 225 24.47 -2.68 4.02
N ILE A 226 24.76 -1.40 3.81
CA ILE A 226 25.90 -0.96 3.02
C ILE A 226 27.11 -0.83 3.98
N VAL A 227 28.32 -0.93 3.45
CA VAL A 227 29.55 -0.47 4.12
C VAL A 227 30.00 -1.29 5.36
N LYS A 228 29.91 -2.64 5.32
CA LYS A 228 30.41 -3.52 6.41
C LYS A 228 31.91 -3.37 6.73
N TRP A 229 32.71 -2.89 5.78
CA TRP A 229 34.17 -2.78 5.91
C TRP A 229 34.66 -1.67 6.85
N LEU A 230 33.77 -0.77 7.28
CA LEU A 230 34.16 0.39 8.09
C LEU A 230 34.44 -0.06 9.53
N PRO A 231 35.62 0.28 10.11
CA PRO A 231 36.04 -0.21 11.43
C PRO A 231 35.02 0.04 12.54
N GLN A 232 34.27 1.15 12.49
CA GLN A 232 33.26 1.47 13.51
C GLN A 232 32.06 0.51 13.56
N TYR A 233 31.88 -0.37 12.56
CA TYR A 233 30.76 -1.30 12.47
C TYR A 233 31.18 -2.78 12.64
N TRP A 234 32.47 -3.08 12.85
CA TRP A 234 32.97 -4.46 12.92
C TRP A 234 32.36 -5.30 14.04
N PHE A 235 31.95 -4.67 15.15
CA PHE A 235 31.32 -5.35 16.30
C PHE A 235 29.81 -5.09 16.43
N LYS A 236 29.19 -4.49 15.41
CA LYS A 236 27.76 -4.14 15.42
C LYS A 236 26.97 -5.06 14.48
N THR A 237 25.82 -5.53 14.95
CA THR A 237 24.89 -6.32 14.14
C THR A 237 23.92 -5.40 13.41
N ALA A 238 23.89 -5.51 12.09
CA ALA A 238 22.94 -4.79 11.25
C ALA A 238 21.50 -5.27 11.48
N LEU A 239 20.54 -4.34 11.60
CA LEU A 239 19.12 -4.69 11.58
C LEU A 239 18.72 -5.23 10.20
N LYS A 240 17.88 -6.27 10.18
CA LYS A 240 17.38 -6.93 8.95
C LYS A 240 16.11 -6.25 8.42
N VAL A 241 15.82 -6.30 7.12
CA VAL A 241 14.59 -5.70 6.56
C VAL A 241 13.40 -6.70 6.67
N THR A 242 12.95 -6.97 7.90
CA THR A 242 11.88 -7.94 8.20
C THR A 242 10.51 -7.52 7.67
N VAL A 243 9.53 -8.43 7.59
CA VAL A 243 8.13 -8.06 7.27
C VAL A 243 7.61 -7.02 8.27
N ALA A 244 7.86 -7.19 9.56
CA ALA A 244 7.43 -6.25 10.60
C ALA A 244 7.99 -4.84 10.37
N ARG A 245 9.29 -4.74 10.06
CA ARG A 245 9.95 -3.46 9.72
C ARG A 245 9.35 -2.85 8.46
N ARG A 246 9.18 -3.63 7.39
CA ARG A 246 8.57 -3.15 6.13
C ARG A 246 7.14 -2.64 6.34
N LYS A 247 6.34 -3.33 7.15
CA LYS A 247 5.00 -2.86 7.55
C LYS A 247 5.06 -1.50 8.24
N LEU A 248 6.02 -1.31 9.15
CA LEU A 248 6.21 -0.04 9.86
C LEU A 248 6.55 1.12 8.91
N PHE A 249 7.48 0.92 7.96
CA PHE A 249 7.78 1.91 6.92
C PHE A 249 6.57 2.21 6.02
N ASN A 250 5.84 1.17 5.61
CA ASN A 250 4.65 1.34 4.79
C ASN A 250 3.54 2.10 5.54
N THR A 251 3.39 1.88 6.85
CA THR A 251 2.46 2.63 7.69
C THR A 251 2.80 4.12 7.70
N LEU A 252 4.08 4.50 7.78
CA LEU A 252 4.48 5.90 7.70
C LEU A 252 4.08 6.54 6.35
N VAL A 253 4.25 5.82 5.23
CA VAL A 253 3.82 6.28 3.91
C VAL A 253 2.29 6.46 3.82
N VAL A 254 1.53 5.54 4.42
CA VAL A 254 0.07 5.69 4.50
C VAL A 254 -0.30 6.92 5.33
N ASN A 255 0.36 7.12 6.47
CA ASN A 255 0.06 8.22 7.38
C ASN A 255 0.41 9.59 6.80
N ILE A 256 1.54 9.73 6.08
CA ILE A 256 1.88 10.98 5.40
C ILE A 256 0.88 11.29 4.27
N ASN A 257 0.50 10.30 3.46
CA ASN A 257 -0.49 10.48 2.40
C ASN A 257 -1.86 10.87 2.97
N GLN A 258 -2.24 10.31 4.13
CA GLN A 258 -3.45 10.73 4.83
C GLN A 258 -3.34 12.18 5.32
N ALA A 259 -2.21 12.55 5.93
CA ALA A 259 -2.00 13.92 6.40
C ALA A 259 -2.01 14.97 5.27
N ILE A 260 -1.49 14.62 4.10
CA ILE A 260 -1.57 15.45 2.88
C ILE A 260 -3.03 15.61 2.46
N GLN A 261 -3.78 14.51 2.34
CA GLN A 261 -5.19 14.55 1.95
C GLN A 261 -6.03 15.36 2.94
N ASP A 262 -5.86 15.14 4.24
CA ASP A 262 -6.51 15.91 5.29
C ASP A 262 -6.20 17.40 5.13
N SER A 263 -4.93 17.76 4.90
CA SER A 263 -4.51 19.15 4.73
C SER A 263 -5.17 19.81 3.52
N ILE A 264 -5.32 19.08 2.41
CA ILE A 264 -6.00 19.56 1.20
C ILE A 264 -7.50 19.72 1.47
N THR A 265 -8.15 18.70 2.05
CA THR A 265 -9.59 18.72 2.33
C THR A 265 -9.95 19.86 3.28
N ASP A 266 -9.20 20.03 4.36
CA ASP A 266 -9.44 21.02 5.41
C ASP A 266 -9.52 22.45 4.89
N ILE A 267 -8.70 22.80 3.89
CA ILE A 267 -8.61 24.17 3.37
C ILE A 267 -9.19 24.30 1.95
N SER A 268 -9.64 23.22 1.32
CA SER A 268 -10.09 23.25 -0.09
C SER A 268 -11.19 24.27 -0.36
N GLY A 269 -12.05 24.57 0.62
CA GLY A 269 -13.07 25.63 0.54
C GLY A 269 -12.53 27.05 0.73
N GLU A 270 -11.31 27.22 1.23
CA GLU A 270 -10.62 28.51 1.42
C GLU A 270 -9.79 28.93 0.20
N LEU A 271 -9.48 28.00 -0.72
CA LEU A 271 -8.54 28.22 -1.83
C LEU A 271 -9.23 28.85 -3.06
N ASN A 272 -8.54 29.78 -3.73
CA ASN A 272 -8.99 30.38 -4.99
C ASN A 272 -8.70 29.53 -6.26
N TYR A 273 -8.15 28.32 -6.08
CA TYR A 273 -7.82 27.38 -7.15
C TYR A 273 -8.38 25.98 -6.85
N THR A 274 -8.47 25.14 -7.88
CA THR A 274 -8.94 23.76 -7.75
C THR A 274 -7.76 22.84 -7.48
N ILE A 275 -7.77 22.11 -6.37
CA ILE A 275 -6.71 21.19 -5.97
C ILE A 275 -7.22 19.75 -5.85
N GLY A 276 -6.33 18.79 -6.12
CA GLY A 276 -6.59 17.39 -5.85
C GLY A 276 -5.33 16.60 -5.53
N PHE A 277 -5.52 15.55 -4.72
CA PHE A 277 -4.50 14.56 -4.44
C PHE A 277 -4.43 13.52 -5.56
N SER A 278 -3.22 13.19 -6.02
CA SER A 278 -2.95 12.14 -6.99
C SER A 278 -2.26 10.97 -6.31
N ASN A 279 -2.97 9.84 -6.21
CA ASN A 279 -2.53 8.65 -5.50
C ASN A 279 -2.09 7.54 -6.46
N TRP A 280 -0.77 7.35 -6.59
CA TRP A 280 -0.19 6.29 -7.43
C TRP A 280 0.23 5.04 -6.64
N ASP A 281 0.06 5.05 -5.31
CA ASP A 281 0.44 3.94 -4.42
C ASP A 281 -0.26 2.61 -4.75
N PRO A 282 -1.59 2.54 -4.99
CA PRO A 282 -2.25 1.28 -5.32
C PRO A 282 -1.72 0.65 -6.61
N TRP A 283 -1.35 1.47 -7.59
CA TRP A 283 -0.79 0.97 -8.84
C TRP A 283 0.58 0.34 -8.65
N ALA A 284 1.45 0.99 -7.87
CA ALA A 284 2.76 0.44 -7.53
C ALA A 284 2.66 -0.93 -6.82
N ILE A 285 1.56 -1.21 -6.12
CA ILE A 285 1.36 -2.47 -5.39
C ILE A 285 0.65 -3.50 -6.26
N ASP A 286 -0.59 -3.21 -6.64
CA ASP A 286 -1.52 -4.16 -7.24
C ASP A 286 -1.43 -4.18 -8.77
N GLY A 287 -1.02 -3.06 -9.37
CA GLY A 287 -0.92 -2.90 -10.81
C GLY A 287 0.33 -3.56 -11.38
N VAL A 288 1.49 -3.24 -10.79
CA VAL A 288 2.80 -3.62 -11.35
C VAL A 288 3.73 -4.36 -10.39
N LYS A 289 3.34 -4.58 -9.12
CA LYS A 289 4.23 -5.16 -8.10
C LYS A 289 5.60 -4.46 -8.03
N GLY A 290 5.55 -3.14 -8.15
CA GLY A 290 6.68 -2.24 -8.28
C GLY A 290 7.35 -1.87 -6.96
N GLN A 291 7.06 -2.59 -5.88
CA GLN A 291 7.65 -2.36 -4.56
C GLN A 291 8.99 -3.11 -4.44
N MET A 292 9.92 -2.58 -3.65
CA MET A 292 11.09 -3.35 -3.23
C MET A 292 10.66 -4.60 -2.42
N SER A 293 11.56 -5.58 -2.31
CA SER A 293 11.33 -6.79 -1.51
C SER A 293 10.23 -7.72 -2.05
N ASP A 294 9.91 -7.63 -3.34
CA ASP A 294 8.97 -8.54 -3.99
C ASP A 294 9.48 -10.00 -3.93
N PRO A 295 8.61 -11.00 -3.69
CA PRO A 295 8.97 -12.41 -3.65
C PRO A 295 9.75 -12.92 -4.87
N LEU A 296 9.55 -12.31 -6.05
CA LEU A 296 10.23 -12.69 -7.29
C LEU A 296 11.64 -12.08 -7.40
N SER A 297 11.97 -11.07 -6.60
CA SER A 297 13.25 -10.36 -6.71
C SER A 297 14.44 -11.26 -6.32
N THR A 298 15.48 -11.20 -7.15
CA THR A 298 16.79 -11.82 -6.91
C THR A 298 17.70 -10.99 -6.00
N GLY A 299 17.28 -9.78 -5.63
CA GLY A 299 18.12 -8.79 -4.95
C GLY A 299 18.94 -7.91 -5.91
N ALA A 300 19.06 -8.26 -7.20
CA ALA A 300 19.78 -7.45 -8.18
C ALA A 300 19.18 -6.04 -8.34
N TYR A 301 19.96 -5.09 -8.84
CA TYR A 301 19.41 -3.86 -9.42
C TYR A 301 20.21 -3.40 -10.65
N PRO A 302 19.56 -3.22 -11.83
CA PRO A 302 18.19 -3.61 -12.16
C PRO A 302 17.98 -5.13 -12.06
N ASP A 303 16.75 -5.57 -11.77
CA ASP A 303 16.41 -6.99 -11.60
C ASP A 303 15.56 -7.49 -12.77
N PRO A 304 16.07 -8.42 -13.61
CA PRO A 304 15.28 -8.98 -14.71
C PRO A 304 14.01 -9.70 -14.27
N LYS A 305 13.95 -10.17 -13.01
CA LYS A 305 12.74 -10.81 -12.45
C LYS A 305 11.72 -9.80 -11.91
N GLN A 306 12.10 -8.53 -11.83
CA GLN A 306 11.25 -7.44 -11.37
C GLN A 306 11.43 -6.21 -12.28
N PRO A 307 11.05 -6.31 -13.57
CA PRO A 307 11.25 -5.23 -14.54
C PRO A 307 10.45 -3.97 -14.19
N ASP A 308 9.31 -4.12 -13.51
CA ASP A 308 8.39 -3.01 -13.20
C ASP A 308 8.62 -2.37 -11.82
N LEU A 309 9.78 -2.61 -11.18
CA LEU A 309 10.17 -1.94 -9.94
C LEU A 309 10.11 -0.42 -10.14
N GLN A 310 9.40 0.30 -9.27
CA GLN A 310 9.12 1.74 -9.43
C GLN A 310 10.15 2.64 -8.72
N PHE A 311 11.12 2.06 -8.01
CA PHE A 311 12.07 2.78 -7.17
C PHE A 311 13.52 2.42 -7.49
N PHE A 312 14.42 3.38 -7.29
CA PHE A 312 15.86 3.08 -7.19
C PHE A 312 16.15 2.31 -5.90
N LYS A 313 16.84 1.16 -6.02
CA LYS A 313 17.33 0.40 -4.87
C LYS A 313 18.81 0.03 -5.06
N PRO A 314 19.56 -0.21 -3.97
CA PRO A 314 20.90 -0.78 -4.10
C PRO A 314 20.82 -2.23 -4.60
N ASP A 315 21.93 -2.77 -5.11
CA ASP A 315 22.06 -4.21 -5.30
C ASP A 315 22.20 -4.87 -3.92
N THR A 316 21.27 -5.76 -3.60
CA THR A 316 21.17 -6.45 -2.31
C THR A 316 21.49 -7.93 -2.40
N LYS A 317 22.04 -8.40 -3.53
CA LYS A 317 22.52 -9.78 -3.67
C LYS A 317 23.59 -10.10 -2.62
N ILE A 318 23.48 -11.28 -2.03
CA ILE A 318 24.53 -11.82 -1.17
C ILE A 318 25.59 -12.46 -2.07
N PRO A 319 26.86 -12.00 -2.07
CA PRO A 319 27.90 -12.58 -2.93
C PRO A 319 28.21 -14.04 -2.59
N ASP A 320 28.37 -14.87 -3.63
CA ASP A 320 28.61 -16.31 -3.52
C ASP A 320 29.95 -16.69 -2.87
N TRP A 321 30.93 -15.76 -2.73
CA TRP A 321 32.22 -16.08 -2.09
C TRP A 321 32.10 -16.34 -0.57
N THR A 322 30.97 -16.06 0.07
CA THR A 322 30.84 -16.29 1.52
C THR A 322 30.87 -17.79 1.87
N HIS A 323 32.03 -18.27 2.33
CA HIS A 323 32.27 -19.66 2.77
C HIS A 323 31.12 -20.23 3.61
N ASP A 324 30.81 -21.52 3.41
CA ASP A 324 29.69 -22.25 4.02
C ASP A 324 29.60 -22.12 5.56
N GLU A 325 30.71 -21.85 6.25
CA GLU A 325 30.73 -21.62 7.69
C GLU A 325 30.07 -20.29 8.12
N LEU A 326 30.21 -19.23 7.33
CA LEU A 326 29.48 -17.97 7.55
C LEU A 326 28.00 -18.09 7.15
N ARG A 327 27.70 -19.00 6.21
CA ARG A 327 26.33 -19.40 5.83
C ARG A 327 25.66 -20.20 6.96
N ARG A 328 26.41 -21.10 7.61
CA ARG A 328 25.98 -21.86 8.81
C ARG A 328 25.81 -20.96 10.04
N ARG A 329 26.72 -20.02 10.33
CA ARG A 329 26.50 -19.05 11.43
C ARG A 329 25.25 -18.19 11.21
N ARG A 330 24.98 -17.74 9.96
CA ARG A 330 23.71 -17.07 9.62
C ARG A 330 22.49 -18.00 9.71
N GLY A 331 22.66 -19.30 9.51
CA GLY A 331 21.63 -20.32 9.66
C GLY A 331 21.30 -20.67 11.12
N VAL A 332 22.26 -20.56 12.03
CA VAL A 332 22.07 -20.79 13.48
C VAL A 332 21.33 -19.62 14.14
N ASP A 333 21.53 -18.38 13.66
CA ASP A 333 20.71 -17.22 14.08
C ASP A 333 19.25 -17.29 13.57
N ASN A 334 18.91 -18.28 12.73
CA ASN A 334 17.54 -18.52 12.23
C ASN A 334 16.75 -19.52 13.10
N ALA A 335 17.35 -20.08 14.16
CA ALA A 335 16.63 -20.87 15.14
C ALA A 335 15.85 -19.93 16.08
N ALA A 336 14.57 -19.73 15.77
CA ALA A 336 13.50 -19.22 16.63
C ALA A 336 13.95 -18.26 17.75
N ILE A 337 13.84 -16.95 17.52
CA ILE A 337 13.50 -16.06 18.64
C ILE A 337 11.99 -16.26 18.86
N PRO A 338 11.55 -16.86 19.98
CA PRO A 338 10.12 -16.95 20.30
C PRO A 338 9.58 -15.53 20.45
N ASP A 339 8.28 -15.33 20.25
CA ASP A 339 7.53 -14.12 20.62
C ASP A 339 8.01 -13.58 21.98
N SER A 340 8.97 -12.66 21.97
CA SER A 340 9.37 -11.96 23.18
C SER A 340 8.33 -10.86 23.36
N LYS A 341 7.36 -11.16 24.22
CA LYS A 341 6.56 -10.16 24.93
C LYS A 341 7.45 -8.96 25.27
N PHE A 342 6.90 -7.77 25.05
CA PHE A 342 7.39 -6.50 25.60
C PHE A 342 7.96 -6.72 27.00
N SER A 343 9.27 -6.81 27.10
CA SER A 343 10.00 -6.75 28.36
C SER A 343 10.53 -5.34 28.44
N GLU A 344 9.92 -4.53 29.30
CA GLU A 344 10.57 -3.37 29.90
C GLU A 344 11.84 -3.87 30.60
N ASN A 345 12.93 -3.98 29.88
CA ASN A 345 14.25 -4.02 30.47
C ASN A 345 15.01 -2.86 29.87
N THR A 346 15.28 -1.88 30.73
CA THR A 346 16.14 -0.72 30.53
C THR A 346 17.54 -1.19 30.15
N MET A 347 17.76 -1.50 28.87
CA MET A 347 19.09 -1.41 28.28
C MET A 347 19.35 0.06 28.01
N GLU A 348 20.36 0.60 28.68
CA GLU A 348 20.76 2.01 28.63
C GLU A 348 20.78 2.52 27.19
N ILE A 349 19.87 3.46 26.91
CA ILE A 349 19.93 4.36 25.76
C ILE A 349 21.31 5.02 25.82
N ASP A 350 22.13 4.89 24.77
CA ASP A 350 23.45 5.55 24.69
C ASP A 350 23.24 7.05 25.04
N PRO A 351 23.83 7.58 26.12
CA PRO A 351 23.62 8.96 26.56
C PRO A 351 23.96 9.99 25.48
N ARG A 352 24.84 9.63 24.53
CA ARG A 352 25.17 10.46 23.36
C ARG A 352 23.97 10.68 22.45
N ILE A 353 22.90 9.88 22.55
CA ILE A 353 21.64 10.14 21.86
C ILE A 353 21.03 11.45 22.34
N TYR A 354 21.04 11.75 23.64
CA TYR A 354 20.54 13.04 24.18
C TYR A 354 21.47 14.22 23.88
N ASP A 355 22.76 13.95 23.67
CA ASP A 355 23.76 14.93 23.21
C ASP A 355 23.89 15.02 21.67
N THR A 356 23.09 14.27 20.90
CA THR A 356 22.97 14.49 19.46
C THR A 356 21.94 15.57 19.17
N LEU A 357 22.13 16.29 18.05
CA LEU A 357 21.24 17.32 17.49
C LEU A 357 19.75 16.90 17.39
N LEU A 358 19.44 15.62 17.59
CA LEU A 358 18.10 15.03 17.71
C LEU A 358 17.28 15.64 18.87
N TRP A 359 17.93 16.10 19.94
CA TRP A 359 17.27 16.69 21.12
C TRP A 359 17.69 18.13 21.44
N ASN A 360 18.77 18.63 20.84
CA ASN A 360 19.34 19.95 21.15
C ASN A 360 19.58 20.87 19.94
N SER A 361 19.01 20.59 18.76
CA SER A 361 19.22 21.44 17.58
C SER A 361 18.00 22.26 17.19
N ALA A 362 18.16 23.58 17.26
CA ALA A 362 17.44 24.51 16.40
C ALA A 362 18.37 24.87 15.23
N ASN A 363 17.86 24.89 13.99
CA ASN A 363 18.58 25.41 12.84
C ASN A 363 18.53 26.95 12.90
N PRO A 364 19.66 27.65 13.17
CA PRO A 364 19.63 29.10 13.33
C PRO A 364 19.22 29.84 12.06
N GLY A 365 19.49 29.27 10.87
CA GLY A 365 19.11 29.86 9.59
C GLY A 365 17.61 29.77 9.30
N ALA A 366 17.00 28.62 9.57
CA ALA A 366 15.55 28.43 9.48
C ALA A 366 14.81 29.30 10.50
N ASP A 367 15.32 29.37 11.74
CA ASP A 367 14.77 30.24 12.78
C ASP A 367 14.86 31.73 12.41
N VAL A 368 15.91 32.15 11.71
CA VAL A 368 16.06 33.54 11.24
C VAL A 368 15.04 33.88 10.16
N VAL A 369 14.80 32.99 9.19
CA VAL A 369 13.76 33.20 8.16
C VAL A 369 12.36 33.18 8.76
N HIS A 370 12.08 32.25 9.68
CA HIS A 370 10.80 32.19 10.41
C HIS A 370 10.56 33.42 11.32
N LYS A 371 11.60 33.95 11.97
CA LYS A 371 11.50 35.20 12.75
C LYS A 371 11.17 36.42 11.87
N LEU A 372 11.48 36.37 10.57
CA LEU A 372 11.20 37.44 9.62
C LEU A 372 9.79 37.33 8.99
N ASP A 373 9.27 36.11 8.78
CA ASP A 373 7.89 35.87 8.32
C ASP A 373 7.16 34.88 9.25
N SER A 374 6.27 35.40 10.10
CA SER A 374 5.47 34.59 11.03
C SER A 374 4.47 33.64 10.35
N ARG A 375 4.29 33.74 9.02
CA ARG A 375 3.46 32.84 8.21
C ARG A 375 4.26 31.67 7.63
N ALA A 376 5.59 31.68 7.74
CA ALA A 376 6.43 30.62 7.22
C ALA A 376 6.22 29.29 7.99
N PRO A 377 6.36 28.13 7.32
CA PRO A 377 6.30 26.82 7.97
C PRO A 377 7.33 26.65 9.10
N SER A 378 6.98 25.88 10.14
CA SER A 378 7.88 25.59 11.25
C SER A 378 8.92 24.52 10.89
N PRO A 379 10.19 24.64 11.33
CA PRO A 379 11.21 23.64 11.04
C PRO A 379 10.94 22.31 11.79
N PRO A 380 11.16 21.15 11.16
CA PRO A 380 10.89 19.83 11.76
C PRO A 380 11.98 19.32 12.72
N ASN A 381 13.12 20.01 12.81
CA ASN A 381 14.30 19.67 13.61
C ASN A 381 14.74 18.21 13.45
N CYS A 382 15.23 17.85 12.27
CA CYS A 382 15.64 16.50 11.96
C CYS A 382 17.04 16.17 12.46
N PRO A 383 17.33 14.88 12.75
CA PRO A 383 18.68 14.47 13.13
C PRO A 383 19.67 14.68 11.98
N GLY A 384 20.73 15.47 12.22
CA GLY A 384 21.80 15.76 11.25
C GLY A 384 21.79 17.18 10.69
N ASP A 385 20.81 18.01 11.07
CA ASP A 385 20.61 19.37 10.52
C ASP A 385 21.71 20.40 10.87
N GLY A 386 22.68 20.02 11.70
CA GLY A 386 23.81 20.86 12.12
C GLY A 386 25.18 20.20 11.98
N ASP A 387 25.29 19.05 11.31
CA ASP A 387 26.53 18.28 11.21
C ASP A 387 26.99 18.13 9.74
N PHE A 388 28.29 18.19 9.49
CA PHE A 388 28.85 17.88 8.15
C PHE A 388 28.86 16.37 7.96
N ASP A 389 27.73 15.81 7.55
CA ASP A 389 27.54 14.37 7.45
C ASP A 389 28.19 13.79 6.18
N VAL A 390 29.50 13.52 6.28
CA VAL A 390 30.30 12.76 5.31
C VAL A 390 29.79 11.34 5.04
N THR A 391 28.80 10.85 5.81
CA THR A 391 28.36 9.45 5.78
C THR A 391 26.94 9.22 5.31
N LEU A 392 26.23 10.20 4.72
CA LEU A 392 25.01 10.06 3.87
C LEU A 392 23.90 11.13 4.11
N GLY A 393 24.19 12.44 4.08
CA GLY A 393 23.14 13.48 4.07
C GLY A 393 23.64 14.92 3.84
N VAL A 394 23.08 15.59 2.82
CA VAL A 394 23.45 16.91 2.24
C VAL A 394 24.90 16.96 1.71
N GLY A 395 25.07 16.60 0.44
CA GLY A 395 26.39 16.52 -0.22
C GLY A 395 26.76 15.12 -0.75
N LEU A 396 25.83 14.17 -0.69
CA LEU A 396 26.01 12.89 -1.38
C LEU A 396 25.98 13.08 -2.90
N PRO A 397 26.81 12.33 -3.65
CA PRO A 397 26.58 12.15 -5.06
C PRO A 397 25.18 11.60 -5.28
N ASP A 398 24.47 12.11 -6.30
CA ASP A 398 23.12 11.67 -6.66
C ASP A 398 23.01 10.13 -6.84
N THR A 399 24.12 9.45 -7.10
CA THR A 399 24.25 7.99 -7.11
C THR A 399 23.69 7.32 -5.85
N PHE A 400 23.88 7.90 -4.66
CA PHE A 400 23.32 7.40 -3.40
C PHE A 400 22.04 8.13 -3.02
N GLY A 401 21.95 9.44 -3.30
CA GLY A 401 20.78 10.25 -2.98
C GLY A 401 19.49 9.76 -3.66
N LYS A 402 19.61 9.15 -4.85
CA LYS A 402 18.45 8.61 -5.58
C LYS A 402 17.83 7.37 -4.97
N LEU A 403 18.51 6.64 -4.08
CA LEU A 403 17.94 5.42 -3.49
C LEU A 403 16.62 5.75 -2.78
N PHE A 404 15.64 4.85 -2.87
CA PHE A 404 14.26 5.03 -2.40
C PHE A 404 13.44 6.11 -3.14
N HIS A 405 13.99 6.78 -4.14
CA HIS A 405 13.23 7.68 -5.01
C HIS A 405 12.63 6.92 -6.20
N PRO A 406 11.59 7.47 -6.85
CA PRO A 406 11.04 6.88 -8.05
C PRO A 406 12.13 6.78 -9.13
N ASN A 407 12.22 5.64 -9.81
CA ASN A 407 13.04 5.53 -11.01
C ASN A 407 12.30 6.09 -12.22
N GLU A 408 12.84 5.90 -13.43
CA GLU A 408 12.23 6.37 -14.67
C GLU A 408 10.79 5.84 -14.85
N LEU A 409 10.53 4.57 -14.52
CA LEU A 409 9.18 3.99 -14.54
C LEU A 409 8.29 4.60 -13.47
N GLY A 410 8.82 4.81 -12.26
CA GLY A 410 8.14 5.52 -11.18
C GLY A 410 7.71 6.92 -11.59
N HIS A 411 8.58 7.69 -12.24
CA HIS A 411 8.25 9.02 -12.76
C HIS A 411 7.22 8.99 -13.89
N GLN A 412 7.27 8.00 -14.79
CA GLN A 412 6.22 7.79 -15.79
C GLN A 412 4.86 7.50 -15.15
N THR A 413 4.84 6.66 -14.11
CA THR A 413 3.64 6.38 -13.30
C THR A 413 3.12 7.64 -12.64
N ILE A 414 3.96 8.40 -11.91
CA ILE A 414 3.55 9.65 -11.26
C ILE A 414 3.02 10.65 -12.30
N ALA A 415 3.68 10.77 -13.46
CA ALA A 415 3.23 11.65 -14.54
C ALA A 415 1.84 11.26 -15.06
N SER A 416 1.60 9.97 -15.28
CA SER A 416 0.30 9.45 -15.76
C SER A 416 -0.83 9.74 -14.78
N PHE A 417 -0.60 9.48 -13.48
CA PHE A 417 -1.56 9.76 -12.42
C PHE A 417 -1.76 11.27 -12.21
N THR A 418 -0.71 12.08 -12.37
CA THR A 418 -0.82 13.55 -12.32
C THR A 418 -1.70 14.08 -13.44
N VAL A 419 -1.48 13.62 -14.67
CA VAL A 419 -2.24 14.02 -15.87
C VAL A 419 -3.71 13.62 -15.73
N ALA A 420 -3.98 12.38 -15.35
CA ALA A 420 -5.35 11.91 -15.09
C ALA A 420 -6.04 12.79 -14.05
N LYS A 421 -5.34 13.09 -12.94
CA LYS A 421 -5.91 13.95 -11.89
C LYS A 421 -6.15 15.38 -12.37
N ALA A 422 -5.25 15.93 -13.19
CA ALA A 422 -5.42 17.27 -13.75
C ALA A 422 -6.66 17.35 -14.67
N ILE A 423 -6.92 16.31 -15.47
CA ILE A 423 -8.11 16.19 -16.31
C ILE A 423 -9.38 16.19 -15.44
N ASP A 424 -9.42 15.39 -14.36
CA ASP A 424 -10.56 15.35 -13.45
C ASP A 424 -10.84 16.71 -12.81
N LEU A 425 -9.80 17.40 -12.36
CA LEU A 425 -9.91 18.73 -11.77
C LEU A 425 -10.37 19.76 -12.80
N ARG A 426 -9.92 19.64 -14.07
CA ARG A 426 -10.36 20.51 -15.15
C ARG A 426 -11.82 20.27 -15.50
N ALA A 427 -12.27 19.03 -15.52
CA ALA A 427 -13.68 18.69 -15.73
C ALA A 427 -14.56 19.36 -14.66
N LYS A 428 -14.13 19.33 -13.39
CA LYS A 428 -14.82 20.02 -12.29
C LYS A 428 -14.91 21.53 -12.51
N VAL A 429 -13.81 22.18 -12.92
CA VAL A 429 -13.79 23.62 -13.26
C VAL A 429 -14.76 23.94 -14.40
N LEU A 430 -14.87 23.06 -15.39
CA LEU A 430 -15.77 23.20 -16.53
C LEU A 430 -17.23 22.82 -16.24
N GLY A 431 -17.55 22.39 -15.02
CA GLY A 431 -18.90 21.91 -14.66
C GLY A 431 -19.31 20.60 -15.34
N LEU A 432 -18.33 19.82 -15.83
CA LEU A 432 -18.54 18.52 -16.44
C LEU A 432 -18.50 17.44 -15.36
N GLY A 433 -19.36 16.42 -15.49
CA GLY A 433 -19.27 15.22 -14.66
C GLY A 433 -17.89 14.57 -14.80
N PRO A 434 -17.37 13.88 -13.77
CA PRO A 434 -16.05 13.26 -13.83
C PRO A 434 -15.97 12.31 -15.02
N GLN A 435 -15.10 12.60 -15.99
CA GLN A 435 -14.81 11.70 -17.12
C GLN A 435 -13.90 10.54 -16.70
N THR A 436 -14.15 9.99 -15.51
CA THR A 436 -13.54 8.72 -15.11
C THR A 436 -14.27 7.61 -15.85
N CYS A 437 -13.53 6.56 -16.26
CA CYS A 437 -14.16 5.33 -16.73
C CYS A 437 -15.26 4.96 -15.75
N GLU A 438 -16.51 4.87 -16.20
CA GLU A 438 -17.60 4.33 -15.37
C GLU A 438 -17.05 3.07 -14.71
N VAL A 439 -16.91 3.10 -13.39
CA VAL A 439 -16.60 1.88 -12.63
C VAL A 439 -17.85 1.04 -12.76
N LYS A 440 -17.90 0.22 -13.82
CA LYS A 440 -19.02 -0.65 -14.10
C LYS A 440 -19.26 -1.49 -12.85
N ASP A 441 -20.53 -1.60 -12.47
CA ASP A 441 -20.90 -2.51 -11.41
C ASP A 441 -20.52 -3.93 -11.84
N VAL A 442 -19.63 -4.55 -11.08
CA VAL A 442 -19.15 -5.91 -11.35
C VAL A 442 -19.70 -6.82 -10.27
N PHE A 443 -20.62 -7.70 -10.65
CA PHE A 443 -21.16 -8.76 -9.78
C PHE A 443 -20.61 -10.12 -10.22
N LYS A 444 -19.84 -10.76 -9.34
CA LYS A 444 -19.20 -12.06 -9.58
C LYS A 444 -19.63 -13.05 -8.51
N CYS A 445 -20.01 -14.24 -8.95
CA CYS A 445 -20.25 -15.39 -8.09
C CYS A 445 -19.08 -16.36 -8.19
N TRP A 446 -18.52 -16.73 -7.05
CA TRP A 446 -17.30 -17.55 -6.97
C TRP A 446 -17.45 -18.95 -7.55
N GLN A 447 -18.63 -19.54 -7.40
CA GLN A 447 -18.95 -20.82 -8.02
C GLN A 447 -18.81 -20.77 -9.56
N LYS A 448 -19.31 -19.70 -10.20
CA LYS A 448 -19.19 -19.48 -11.67
C LYS A 448 -17.76 -19.21 -12.12
N GLN A 449 -16.87 -18.85 -11.19
CA GLN A 449 -15.44 -18.67 -11.41
C GLN A 449 -14.62 -19.93 -11.07
N GLY A 450 -15.28 -21.07 -10.82
CA GLY A 450 -14.62 -22.35 -10.55
C GLY A 450 -14.14 -22.54 -9.12
N ARG A 451 -14.45 -21.62 -8.19
CA ARG A 451 -14.13 -21.81 -6.77
C ARG A 451 -15.06 -22.85 -6.15
N LYS A 452 -14.47 -23.74 -5.34
CA LYS A 452 -15.14 -24.93 -4.77
C LYS A 452 -15.52 -24.81 -3.30
N GLY A 453 -15.05 -23.76 -2.62
CA GLY A 453 -15.35 -23.53 -1.21
C GLY A 453 -16.82 -23.13 -1.03
N TYR A 454 -17.45 -23.67 0.00
CA TYR A 454 -18.84 -23.36 0.37
C TYR A 454 -19.00 -23.33 1.88
N ALA A 455 -20.05 -22.67 2.38
CA ALA A 455 -20.35 -22.54 3.80
C ALA A 455 -21.87 -22.55 4.07
N GLN A 456 -22.24 -22.75 5.35
CA GLN A 456 -23.64 -22.82 5.78
C GLN A 456 -24.37 -21.48 5.61
N PRO A 457 -25.59 -21.47 5.02
CA PRO A 457 -26.32 -20.24 4.73
C PRO A 457 -26.72 -19.48 5.99
N ASN A 458 -27.16 -20.17 7.04
CA ASN A 458 -27.64 -19.52 8.27
C ASN A 458 -26.54 -18.69 8.93
N LYS A 459 -25.32 -19.23 8.99
CA LYS A 459 -24.18 -18.55 9.61
C LYS A 459 -23.64 -17.41 8.75
N MET A 460 -23.65 -17.57 7.43
CA MET A 460 -23.31 -16.47 6.55
C MET A 460 -24.31 -15.31 6.66
N ASN A 461 -25.62 -15.61 6.75
CA ASN A 461 -26.70 -14.63 6.95
C ASN A 461 -26.70 -13.96 8.34
N GLU A 462 -26.20 -14.63 9.38
CA GLU A 462 -25.96 -14.03 10.69
C GLU A 462 -24.71 -13.11 10.67
N ASN A 463 -23.64 -13.55 10.01
CA ASN A 463 -22.34 -12.90 10.10
C ASN A 463 -22.24 -11.60 9.30
N TYR A 464 -22.86 -11.49 8.13
CA TYR A 464 -22.76 -10.23 7.36
C TYR A 464 -23.42 -9.05 8.10
N LYS A 465 -24.49 -9.32 8.88
CA LYS A 465 -25.15 -8.31 9.72
C LYS A 465 -24.20 -7.83 10.81
N LYS A 466 -23.59 -8.77 11.54
CA LYS A 466 -22.56 -8.47 12.55
C LYS A 466 -21.37 -7.73 11.94
N PHE A 467 -20.92 -8.15 10.76
CA PHE A 467 -19.84 -7.49 10.05
C PHE A 467 -20.19 -6.02 9.78
N CYS A 468 -21.32 -5.75 9.14
CA CYS A 468 -21.75 -4.37 8.84
C CYS A 468 -22.06 -3.53 10.09
N ASP A 469 -22.40 -4.16 11.23
CA ASP A 469 -22.56 -3.47 12.53
C ASP A 469 -21.22 -3.05 13.14
N GLU A 470 -20.16 -3.84 12.90
CA GLU A 470 -18.83 -3.61 13.46
C GLU A 470 -17.93 -2.71 12.61
N VAL A 471 -18.28 -2.50 11.34
CA VAL A 471 -17.55 -1.60 10.43
C VAL A 471 -17.53 -0.19 11.03
N LYS A 472 -16.35 0.22 11.50
CA LYS A 472 -16.06 1.58 11.93
C LYS A 472 -15.02 2.16 10.99
N GLN A 473 -15.49 2.86 9.96
CA GLN A 473 -14.61 3.56 9.05
C GLN A 473 -13.89 4.68 9.83
N PRO A 474 -12.55 4.74 9.83
CA PRO A 474 -11.82 5.91 10.28
C PRO A 474 -12.18 7.10 9.39
N ALA A 475 -12.22 8.30 9.97
CA ALA A 475 -12.56 9.50 9.20
C ALA A 475 -11.59 9.67 8.02
N HIS A 476 -12.15 9.96 6.83
CA HIS A 476 -11.42 10.39 5.62
C HIS A 476 -10.39 9.42 5.03
N THR A 477 -10.45 8.11 5.32
CA THR A 477 -9.54 7.13 4.71
C THR A 477 -9.99 6.71 3.31
N ALA A 478 -9.34 7.24 2.28
CA ALA A 478 -9.46 6.78 0.89
C ALA A 478 -8.82 5.39 0.72
N GLY A 479 -9.39 4.53 -0.12
CA GLY A 479 -8.85 3.17 -0.30
C GLY A 479 -9.05 2.24 0.91
N TRP A 480 -9.83 2.65 1.92
CA TRP A 480 -9.94 1.94 3.20
C TRP A 480 -10.46 0.53 3.02
N ARG A 481 -9.79 -0.44 3.66
CA ARG A 481 -10.14 -1.85 3.62
C ARG A 481 -10.38 -2.37 5.03
N PHE A 482 -11.54 -3.00 5.23
CA PHE A 482 -11.89 -3.71 6.44
C PHE A 482 -12.15 -5.17 6.11
N GLU A 483 -11.51 -6.06 6.84
CA GLU A 483 -11.65 -7.51 6.69
C GLU A 483 -11.86 -8.17 8.04
N LYS A 484 -12.77 -9.12 8.08
CA LYS A 484 -12.99 -9.96 9.26
C LYS A 484 -13.26 -11.39 8.84
N THR A 485 -12.56 -12.31 9.50
CA THR A 485 -12.73 -13.75 9.31
C THR A 485 -13.54 -14.35 10.45
N TYR A 486 -14.51 -15.20 10.12
CA TYR A 486 -15.35 -15.94 11.06
C TYR A 486 -15.04 -17.43 10.98
N PHE A 487 -15.20 -18.12 12.10
CA PHE A 487 -15.03 -19.58 12.24
C PHE A 487 -13.66 -20.08 11.77
N VAL A 488 -12.60 -19.42 12.23
CA VAL A 488 -11.21 -19.76 11.92
C VAL A 488 -10.92 -21.23 12.27
N ASN A 489 -10.20 -21.92 11.38
CA ASN A 489 -9.84 -23.34 11.46
C ASN A 489 -11.05 -24.31 11.43
N THR A 490 -12.14 -23.91 10.77
CA THR A 490 -13.34 -24.77 10.59
C THR A 490 -13.69 -24.91 9.11
N PRO A 491 -14.51 -25.91 8.72
CA PRO A 491 -15.04 -26.02 7.37
C PRO A 491 -15.79 -24.80 6.87
N ASP A 492 -16.44 -24.04 7.76
CA ASP A 492 -17.19 -22.83 7.41
C ASP A 492 -16.36 -21.53 7.56
N GLU A 493 -15.03 -21.63 7.60
CA GLU A 493 -14.15 -20.46 7.68
C GLU A 493 -14.38 -19.53 6.47
N GLN A 494 -14.83 -18.32 6.78
CA GLN A 494 -15.26 -17.33 5.80
C GLN A 494 -14.75 -15.94 6.16
N SER A 495 -14.27 -15.20 5.17
CA SER A 495 -13.79 -13.83 5.32
C SER A 495 -14.70 -12.85 4.57
N PHE A 496 -15.15 -11.82 5.28
CA PHE A 496 -15.89 -10.70 4.71
C PHE A 496 -14.93 -9.53 4.52
N VAL A 497 -14.97 -8.92 3.35
CA VAL A 497 -14.11 -7.80 2.97
C VAL A 497 -14.98 -6.65 2.46
N LEU A 498 -14.73 -5.46 2.99
CA LEU A 498 -15.24 -4.18 2.49
C LEU A 498 -14.04 -3.34 2.08
N GLN A 499 -14.04 -2.82 0.87
CA GLN A 499 -13.02 -1.89 0.38
C GLN A 499 -13.69 -0.66 -0.23
N LEU A 500 -13.24 0.52 0.19
CA LEU A 500 -13.63 1.82 -0.34
C LEU A 500 -12.65 2.23 -1.44
N GLY A 501 -13.16 2.89 -2.47
CA GLY A 501 -12.38 3.53 -3.53
C GLY A 501 -12.05 4.97 -3.17
N ASP A 502 -11.25 5.62 -4.00
CA ASP A 502 -10.62 6.91 -3.69
C ASP A 502 -11.61 8.08 -3.52
N SER A 503 -12.85 7.93 -4.01
CA SER A 503 -13.90 8.96 -3.90
C SER A 503 -14.98 8.64 -2.85
N ALA A 504 -14.92 7.48 -2.19
CA ALA A 504 -15.87 7.12 -1.14
C ALA A 504 -15.40 7.67 0.21
N THR A 505 -16.08 8.70 0.71
CA THR A 505 -15.70 9.39 1.95
C THR A 505 -16.37 8.82 3.19
N THR A 506 -17.50 8.10 3.06
CA THR A 506 -18.28 7.59 4.20
C THR A 506 -18.82 6.18 4.00
N PHE A 507 -18.77 5.36 5.05
CA PHE A 507 -19.35 4.02 5.08
C PHE A 507 -20.88 4.10 5.14
N ASN A 508 -21.54 3.42 4.21
CA ASN A 508 -22.98 3.25 4.21
C ASN A 508 -23.36 1.84 4.69
N LYS A 509 -23.90 1.76 5.91
CA LYS A 509 -24.36 0.52 6.53
C LYS A 509 -25.50 -0.14 5.74
N GLY A 510 -26.45 0.63 5.23
CA GLY A 510 -27.56 0.10 4.42
C GLY A 510 -27.06 -0.57 3.14
N GLN A 511 -26.13 0.08 2.44
CA GLN A 511 -25.48 -0.48 1.26
C GLN A 511 -24.66 -1.73 1.58
N CYS A 512 -24.00 -1.78 2.74
CA CYS A 512 -23.28 -2.97 3.21
C CYS A 512 -24.20 -4.18 3.37
N LEU A 513 -25.33 -3.98 4.07
CA LEU A 513 -26.31 -5.03 4.31
C LEU A 513 -26.92 -5.54 3.00
N ASP A 514 -27.33 -4.64 2.11
CA ASP A 514 -27.88 -4.97 0.79
C ASP A 514 -26.86 -5.71 -0.10
N SER A 515 -25.61 -5.25 -0.10
CA SER A 515 -24.58 -5.81 -0.98
C SER A 515 -24.20 -7.23 -0.57
N PHE A 516 -24.00 -7.48 0.72
CA PHE A 516 -23.71 -8.83 1.20
C PHE A 516 -24.91 -9.76 1.09
N ASP A 517 -26.14 -9.29 1.38
CA ASP A 517 -27.35 -10.09 1.16
C ASP A 517 -27.45 -10.55 -0.30
N ARG A 518 -27.22 -9.62 -1.25
CA ARG A 518 -27.21 -9.95 -2.67
C ARG A 518 -26.11 -10.92 -3.06
N ILE A 519 -24.91 -10.83 -2.50
CA ILE A 519 -23.83 -11.80 -2.76
C ILE A 519 -24.24 -13.19 -2.24
N ILE A 520 -24.76 -13.27 -1.02
CA ILE A 520 -25.12 -14.53 -0.35
C ILE A 520 -26.32 -15.19 -1.03
N ASN A 521 -27.36 -14.41 -1.30
CA ASN A 521 -28.67 -14.92 -1.72
C ASN A 521 -28.94 -14.75 -3.22
N GLY A 522 -28.14 -13.94 -3.93
CA GLY A 522 -28.25 -13.73 -5.36
C GLY A 522 -27.30 -14.57 -6.22
N CYS A 523 -26.25 -15.15 -5.64
CA CYS A 523 -25.34 -16.04 -6.37
C CYS A 523 -25.87 -17.46 -6.56
N ASP A 524 -26.72 -17.92 -5.65
CA ASP A 524 -27.27 -19.26 -5.62
C ASP A 524 -28.80 -19.17 -5.72
N GLY A 525 -29.34 -19.25 -6.94
CA GLY A 525 -30.79 -19.28 -7.18
C GLY A 525 -31.27 -20.71 -7.39
N ASN A 526 -32.22 -21.18 -6.56
CA ASN A 526 -32.95 -22.46 -6.65
C ASN A 526 -32.27 -23.55 -7.50
N ASP A 527 -31.03 -23.91 -7.17
CA ASP A 527 -30.26 -24.94 -7.88
C ASP A 527 -30.66 -26.33 -7.34
N PRO A 528 -31.25 -27.23 -8.15
CA PRO A 528 -31.59 -28.58 -7.73
C PRO A 528 -30.38 -29.40 -7.24
N GLU A 529 -29.16 -29.06 -7.67
CA GLU A 529 -27.93 -29.71 -7.23
C GLU A 529 -27.36 -29.13 -5.92
N ASN A 530 -27.97 -28.06 -5.38
CA ASN A 530 -27.65 -27.45 -4.10
C ASN A 530 -28.88 -27.37 -3.15
N PRO A 531 -29.53 -28.51 -2.82
CA PRO A 531 -30.72 -28.53 -1.96
C PRO A 531 -30.45 -28.06 -0.52
N MET A 532 -29.19 -28.09 -0.08
CA MET A 532 -28.75 -27.58 1.23
C MET A 532 -28.57 -26.06 1.25
N ASN A 533 -28.71 -25.39 0.09
CA ASN A 533 -28.52 -23.94 -0.07
C ASN A 533 -27.15 -23.48 0.46
N PHE A 534 -26.10 -24.26 0.23
CA PHE A 534 -24.74 -23.86 0.56
C PHE A 534 -24.34 -22.62 -0.22
N LYS A 535 -23.57 -21.75 0.42
CA LYS A 535 -23.17 -20.45 -0.13
C LYS A 535 -21.72 -20.47 -0.51
N TYR A 536 -21.40 -20.00 -1.72
CA TYR A 536 -20.04 -20.01 -2.28
C TYR A 536 -19.32 -18.66 -2.16
N GLY A 537 -20.03 -17.63 -1.71
CA GLY A 537 -19.53 -16.27 -1.69
C GLY A 537 -19.45 -15.64 -3.09
N GLY A 538 -18.86 -14.46 -3.14
CA GLY A 538 -18.80 -13.68 -4.36
C GLY A 538 -18.21 -12.31 -4.10
N GLN A 539 -18.23 -11.48 -5.14
CA GLN A 539 -17.80 -10.10 -5.09
C GLN A 539 -18.84 -9.22 -5.78
N TRP A 540 -19.12 -8.09 -5.17
CA TRP A 540 -19.89 -7.02 -5.80
C TRP A 540 -19.14 -5.70 -5.67
N ARG A 541 -18.69 -5.18 -6.81
CA ARG A 541 -18.19 -3.81 -6.94
C ARG A 541 -19.35 -2.91 -7.35
N ARG A 542 -19.66 -1.91 -6.52
CA ARG A 542 -20.74 -0.93 -6.69
C ARG A 542 -20.15 0.47 -6.68
N GLY A 543 -19.86 1.00 -7.86
CA GLY A 543 -19.07 2.23 -8.01
C GLY A 543 -17.77 2.19 -7.19
N GLN A 544 -17.69 2.98 -6.13
CA GLN A 544 -16.51 3.09 -5.26
C GLN A 544 -16.47 2.07 -4.11
N TYR A 545 -17.39 1.12 -4.02
CA TYR A 545 -17.41 0.14 -2.92
C TYR A 545 -17.19 -1.26 -3.49
N THR A 546 -16.29 -2.03 -2.89
CA THR A 546 -16.12 -3.45 -3.20
C THR A 546 -16.46 -4.27 -1.97
N TYR A 547 -17.44 -5.17 -2.12
CA TYR A 547 -17.85 -6.13 -1.10
C TYR A 547 -17.47 -7.51 -1.57
N GLU A 548 -16.83 -8.30 -0.71
CA GLU A 548 -16.36 -9.63 -1.07
C GLU A 548 -16.51 -10.62 0.09
N ILE A 549 -16.98 -11.83 -0.21
CA ILE A 549 -17.05 -12.96 0.71
C ILE A 549 -16.20 -14.08 0.15
N ASN A 550 -15.18 -14.50 0.89
CA ASN A 550 -14.35 -15.64 0.51
C ASN A 550 -14.49 -16.77 1.51
N ILE A 551 -14.39 -17.99 1.00
CA ILE A 551 -14.46 -19.21 1.80
C ILE A 551 -13.10 -19.89 1.65
N LYS A 552 -12.42 -20.06 2.78
CA LYS A 552 -11.03 -20.50 2.76
C LYS A 552 -10.91 -21.97 2.41
N ARG A 553 -11.83 -22.80 2.90
CA ARG A 553 -11.75 -24.24 2.73
C ARG A 553 -12.31 -24.69 1.39
N THR A 554 -11.43 -25.18 0.52
CA THR A 554 -11.78 -25.58 -0.85
C THR A 554 -11.78 -27.09 -1.07
N ASN A 555 -11.24 -27.86 -0.13
CA ASN A 555 -11.13 -29.32 -0.19
C ASN A 555 -12.28 -30.03 0.55
N ARG A 556 -13.50 -29.52 0.42
CA ARG A 556 -14.72 -30.09 1.00
C ARG A 556 -15.39 -31.09 0.03
N PRO A 557 -16.19 -32.05 0.52
CA PRO A 557 -16.95 -32.96 -0.33
C PRO A 557 -17.84 -32.18 -1.30
N GLN A 558 -17.77 -32.49 -2.59
CA GLN A 558 -18.62 -31.84 -3.58
C GLN A 558 -20.00 -32.50 -3.61
N LYS A 559 -21.05 -31.73 -3.89
CA LYS A 559 -22.44 -32.23 -4.08
C LYS A 559 -23.06 -32.86 -2.82
N VAL A 560 -22.83 -32.29 -1.64
CA VAL A 560 -23.54 -32.70 -0.41
C VAL A 560 -25.02 -32.28 -0.54
N LYS A 561 -25.89 -33.26 -0.87
CA LYS A 561 -27.33 -33.01 -1.08
C LYS A 561 -28.17 -33.09 0.19
N LYS A 562 -27.63 -33.66 1.26
CA LYS A 562 -28.28 -33.73 2.57
C LYS A 562 -27.23 -33.83 3.66
N ALA A 563 -27.56 -33.35 4.86
CA ALA A 563 -26.74 -33.61 6.03
C ALA A 563 -26.71 -35.13 6.31
N ALA A 564 -25.50 -35.66 6.56
CA ALA A 564 -25.29 -37.08 6.82
C ALA A 564 -24.24 -37.27 7.91
N GLY A 565 -24.16 -38.48 8.44
CA GLY A 565 -23.27 -38.81 9.54
C GLY A 565 -23.30 -40.30 9.86
N LEU A 566 -22.33 -40.71 10.68
CA LEU A 566 -22.23 -42.05 11.25
C LEU A 566 -22.20 -41.93 12.76
N CYS A 567 -22.85 -42.86 13.46
CA CYS A 567 -22.79 -42.90 14.90
C CYS A 567 -22.58 -44.32 15.45
N ASN A 568 -21.64 -44.46 16.38
CA ASN A 568 -21.37 -45.71 17.09
C ASN A 568 -21.28 -45.46 18.60
N GLY A 569 -22.02 -46.25 19.38
CA GLY A 569 -22.04 -46.26 20.83
C GLY A 569 -21.44 -47.55 21.38
N SER A 570 -20.52 -47.41 22.34
CA SER A 570 -19.85 -48.52 23.01
C SER A 570 -20.07 -48.49 24.52
N TYR A 571 -20.59 -49.58 25.08
CA TYR A 571 -20.75 -49.75 26.52
C TYR A 571 -19.40 -50.05 27.20
N LYS A 572 -19.07 -49.34 28.29
CA LYS A 572 -17.83 -49.49 29.06
C LYS A 572 -18.10 -49.65 30.57
N TRP A 573 -19.11 -50.47 30.92
CA TRP A 573 -19.53 -50.82 32.29
C TRP A 573 -20.07 -49.68 33.15
N ILE A 574 -19.27 -48.64 33.37
CA ILE A 574 -19.61 -47.46 34.20
C ILE A 574 -19.96 -46.22 33.38
N PHE A 575 -19.69 -46.22 32.07
CA PHE A 575 -20.07 -45.17 31.13
C PHE A 575 -20.30 -45.75 29.73
N SER A 576 -20.93 -44.96 28.87
CA SER A 576 -21.05 -45.23 27.44
C SER A 576 -20.19 -44.24 26.67
N SER A 577 -19.49 -44.71 25.63
CA SER A 577 -18.65 -43.89 24.76
C SER A 577 -19.29 -43.79 23.40
N TYR A 578 -19.40 -42.58 22.87
CA TYR A 578 -19.96 -42.33 21.54
C TYR A 578 -18.90 -41.75 20.62
N GLU A 579 -18.93 -42.21 19.37
CA GLU A 579 -18.24 -41.61 18.24
C GLU A 579 -19.27 -41.20 17.20
N ILE A 580 -19.29 -39.91 16.85
CA ILE A 580 -20.18 -39.36 15.81
C ILE A 580 -19.31 -38.70 14.76
N LYS A 581 -19.55 -39.01 13.49
CA LYS A 581 -18.98 -38.30 12.35
C LYS A 581 -20.08 -37.59 11.57
N GLY A 582 -19.75 -36.52 10.85
CA GLY A 582 -20.76 -35.84 10.04
C GLY A 582 -20.21 -34.97 8.90
N VAL A 583 -21.12 -34.65 7.98
CA VAL A 583 -20.89 -33.79 6.80
C VAL A 583 -22.12 -32.91 6.58
N GLY A 584 -21.89 -31.63 6.28
CA GLY A 584 -22.98 -30.69 5.99
C GLY A 584 -23.78 -30.20 7.21
N TRP A 585 -23.28 -30.41 8.44
CA TRP A 585 -23.80 -29.86 9.70
C TRP A 585 -22.67 -29.75 10.72
N SER A 586 -22.85 -29.00 11.83
CA SER A 586 -21.84 -28.79 12.90
C SER A 586 -20.45 -28.33 12.42
N SER A 587 -20.41 -27.55 11.34
CA SER A 587 -19.20 -27.20 10.58
C SER A 587 -18.47 -25.92 11.02
N TRP A 588 -18.86 -25.27 12.13
CA TRP A 588 -18.44 -23.90 12.43
C TRP A 588 -18.02 -23.62 13.89
N ASP A 589 -18.29 -24.51 14.86
CA ASP A 589 -18.05 -24.26 16.28
C ASP A 589 -17.57 -25.47 17.09
N TYR A 590 -16.97 -26.47 16.43
CA TYR A 590 -16.51 -27.70 17.09
C TYR A 590 -17.65 -28.38 17.88
N GLY A 591 -18.89 -28.29 17.38
CA GLY A 591 -20.06 -28.96 17.92
C GLY A 591 -20.59 -28.41 19.24
N GLN A 592 -20.16 -27.23 19.68
CA GLN A 592 -20.54 -26.66 20.98
C GLN A 592 -22.03 -26.33 21.07
N GLN A 593 -22.58 -25.61 20.09
CA GLN A 593 -23.98 -25.19 20.06
C GLN A 593 -24.91 -26.22 19.42
N THR A 594 -24.35 -27.20 18.71
CA THR A 594 -25.10 -28.29 18.10
C THR A 594 -25.04 -29.55 18.98
N ILE A 595 -24.03 -30.39 18.78
CA ILE A 595 -23.95 -31.73 19.38
C ILE A 595 -23.88 -31.67 20.90
N LEU A 596 -22.97 -30.88 21.45
CA LEU A 596 -22.76 -30.82 22.90
C LEU A 596 -23.99 -30.26 23.63
N LYS A 597 -24.55 -29.16 23.12
CA LYS A 597 -25.77 -28.54 23.67
C LYS A 597 -26.94 -29.52 23.65
N ASN A 598 -27.21 -30.15 22.50
CA ASN A 598 -28.33 -31.08 22.36
C ASN A 598 -28.12 -32.37 23.16
N THR A 599 -26.87 -32.82 23.29
CA THR A 599 -26.53 -33.96 24.15
C THR A 599 -26.81 -33.64 25.61
N LYS A 600 -26.28 -32.52 26.12
CA LYS A 600 -26.55 -32.07 27.50
C LYS A 600 -28.04 -31.91 27.76
N GLY A 601 -28.77 -31.31 26.82
CA GLY A 601 -30.23 -31.16 26.90
C GLY A 601 -30.98 -32.48 26.91
N CYS A 602 -30.48 -33.51 26.21
CA CYS A 602 -31.11 -34.83 26.22
C CYS A 602 -30.79 -35.63 27.49
N LEU A 603 -29.55 -35.56 27.98
CA LEU A 603 -29.07 -36.34 29.13
C LEU A 603 -29.58 -35.79 30.47
N GLY A 604 -29.62 -34.47 30.64
CA GLY A 604 -29.86 -33.82 31.94
C GLY A 604 -28.69 -33.96 32.94
N LEU A 605 -27.64 -34.71 32.58
CA LEU A 605 -26.40 -34.94 33.33
C LEU A 605 -25.18 -34.51 32.49
N GLY A 606 -23.97 -34.62 33.05
CA GLY A 606 -22.73 -34.16 32.43
C GLY A 606 -22.21 -35.04 31.27
N VAL A 607 -21.66 -34.39 30.24
CA VAL A 607 -20.86 -35.02 29.18
C VAL A 607 -19.39 -34.89 29.56
N THR A 608 -18.62 -35.98 29.49
CA THR A 608 -17.17 -35.97 29.79
C THR A 608 -16.35 -36.42 28.59
N ASN A 609 -15.05 -36.11 28.59
CA ASN A 609 -14.11 -36.46 27.53
C ASN A 609 -14.58 -36.07 26.12
N TYR A 610 -15.13 -34.86 25.98
CA TYR A 610 -15.57 -34.33 24.70
C TYR A 610 -14.36 -33.90 23.86
N ASP A 611 -14.12 -34.59 22.75
CA ASP A 611 -13.06 -34.31 21.78
C ASP A 611 -13.68 -34.17 20.39
N PHE A 612 -13.61 -32.98 19.79
CA PHE A 612 -14.15 -32.67 18.47
C PHE A 612 -13.02 -32.28 17.54
N LYS A 613 -12.97 -32.87 16.34
CA LYS A 613 -11.94 -32.62 15.33
C LYS A 613 -12.54 -32.48 13.95
N TYR A 614 -12.12 -31.46 13.22
CA TYR A 614 -12.31 -31.36 11.78
C TYR A 614 -11.21 -32.14 11.08
N PHE A 615 -11.54 -32.95 10.08
CA PHE A 615 -10.54 -33.61 9.26
C PHE A 615 -9.99 -32.65 8.23
N ASP A 616 -8.72 -32.76 7.84
CA ASP A 616 -8.11 -31.89 6.82
C ASP A 616 -8.75 -32.09 5.45
N ALA A 617 -8.95 -33.34 5.05
CA ALA A 617 -9.77 -33.76 3.92
C ALA A 617 -10.87 -34.71 4.42
N PRO A 618 -11.96 -34.90 3.67
CA PRO A 618 -12.99 -35.86 4.05
C PRO A 618 -12.41 -37.25 4.26
N ASP A 619 -12.91 -37.99 5.24
CA ASP A 619 -12.50 -39.37 5.45
C ASP A 619 -13.06 -40.30 4.35
N GLU A 620 -12.76 -41.61 4.44
CA GLU A 620 -13.20 -42.61 3.47
C GLU A 620 -14.74 -42.67 3.32
N ASP A 621 -15.47 -42.28 4.38
CA ASP A 621 -16.93 -42.21 4.42
C ASP A 621 -17.47 -40.86 3.91
N GLY A 622 -16.60 -39.92 3.52
CA GLY A 622 -16.95 -38.58 3.07
C GLY A 622 -17.33 -37.61 4.19
N MET A 623 -16.99 -37.92 5.45
CA MET A 623 -17.29 -37.09 6.61
C MET A 623 -16.26 -35.97 6.78
N GLU A 624 -16.70 -34.81 7.25
CA GLU A 624 -15.84 -33.62 7.41
C GLU A 624 -15.27 -33.47 8.83
N TRP A 625 -15.87 -34.14 9.80
CA TRP A 625 -15.47 -34.07 11.19
C TRP A 625 -15.88 -35.30 11.98
N LYS A 626 -15.28 -35.42 13.16
CA LYS A 626 -15.56 -36.44 14.16
C LYS A 626 -15.62 -35.84 15.56
N VAL A 627 -16.50 -36.38 16.38
CA VAL A 627 -16.56 -36.10 17.82
C VAL A 627 -16.61 -37.39 18.60
N THR A 628 -15.91 -37.42 19.73
CA THR A 628 -16.02 -38.49 20.72
C THR A 628 -16.34 -37.91 22.08
N PHE A 629 -17.16 -38.61 22.86
CA PHE A 629 -17.51 -38.20 24.22
C PHE A 629 -18.06 -39.37 25.04
N ARG A 630 -18.17 -39.15 26.35
CA ARG A 630 -18.71 -40.12 27.32
C ARG A 630 -19.99 -39.61 27.97
N THR A 631 -20.90 -40.54 28.25
CA THR A 631 -22.18 -40.30 28.91
C THR A 631 -22.42 -41.35 30.01
N PRO A 632 -23.40 -41.13 30.90
CA PRO A 632 -23.96 -42.21 31.71
C PRO A 632 -24.48 -43.37 30.83
N VAL A 633 -24.56 -44.56 31.43
CA VAL A 633 -25.10 -45.77 30.78
C VAL A 633 -26.62 -45.70 30.59
N PHE A 634 -27.18 -46.53 29.69
CA PHE A 634 -28.62 -46.64 29.39
C PHE A 634 -29.27 -45.35 28.81
N VAL A 635 -28.49 -44.52 28.13
CA VAL A 635 -28.99 -43.30 27.47
C VAL A 635 -29.15 -43.45 25.95
N ASN A 636 -28.67 -44.56 25.37
CA ASN A 636 -28.63 -44.77 23.92
C ASN A 636 -30.04 -44.71 23.31
N GLY A 637 -30.96 -45.53 23.81
CA GLY A 637 -32.34 -45.59 23.33
C GLY A 637 -33.06 -44.24 23.36
N ARG A 638 -32.79 -43.42 24.37
CA ARG A 638 -33.44 -42.12 24.58
C ARG A 638 -32.85 -40.99 23.75
N CYS A 639 -31.53 -40.98 23.53
CA CYS A 639 -30.84 -39.80 22.98
C CYS A 639 -30.18 -40.03 21.60
N PHE A 640 -29.75 -41.25 21.32
CA PHE A 640 -28.76 -41.52 20.28
C PHE A 640 -29.24 -42.54 19.26
N LYS A 641 -29.77 -43.69 19.70
CA LYS A 641 -30.37 -44.73 18.83
C LYS A 641 -31.60 -44.24 18.07
N ASN A 642 -32.36 -43.32 18.66
CA ASN A 642 -33.52 -42.69 18.01
C ASN A 642 -33.15 -41.44 17.18
N ASN A 643 -31.86 -41.19 16.96
CA ASN A 643 -31.32 -40.04 16.21
C ASN A 643 -31.71 -38.66 16.80
N LYS A 644 -32.25 -38.58 18.02
CA LYS A 644 -32.79 -37.33 18.60
C LYS A 644 -31.77 -36.20 18.70
N VAL A 645 -30.59 -36.48 19.26
CA VAL A 645 -29.52 -35.48 19.43
C VAL A 645 -28.99 -35.00 18.07
N VAL A 646 -28.81 -35.93 17.14
CA VAL A 646 -28.25 -35.67 15.81
C VAL A 646 -29.23 -34.85 14.96
N SER A 647 -30.52 -35.23 14.93
CA SER A 647 -31.57 -34.46 14.25
C SER A 647 -31.70 -33.05 14.83
N ALA A 648 -31.70 -32.90 16.16
CA ALA A 648 -31.73 -31.58 16.82
C ALA A 648 -30.50 -30.72 16.49
N SER A 649 -29.40 -31.34 16.06
CA SER A 649 -28.16 -30.69 15.66
C SER A 649 -28.11 -30.37 14.15
N GLY A 650 -29.18 -30.69 13.40
CA GLY A 650 -29.27 -30.49 11.95
C GLY A 650 -28.64 -31.60 11.11
N GLY A 651 -28.33 -32.75 11.72
CA GLY A 651 -27.70 -33.90 11.07
C GLY A 651 -28.61 -35.12 10.95
N TRP A 652 -28.07 -36.19 10.37
CA TRP A 652 -28.73 -37.51 10.30
C TRP A 652 -27.71 -38.65 10.34
N THR A 653 -27.91 -39.67 11.19
CA THR A 653 -26.98 -40.82 11.37
C THR A 653 -27.66 -42.20 11.36
N ASP A 654 -28.95 -42.29 11.00
CA ASP A 654 -29.79 -43.50 11.12
C ASP A 654 -29.85 -44.11 12.54
N GLY A 655 -29.40 -43.35 13.55
CA GLY A 655 -29.30 -43.78 14.94
C GLY A 655 -27.94 -44.44 15.25
N CYS A 656 -27.51 -44.35 16.51
CA CYS A 656 -26.23 -44.91 16.92
C CYS A 656 -26.25 -46.43 16.99
N ALA A 657 -25.39 -47.08 16.19
CA ALA A 657 -25.14 -48.51 16.21
C ALA A 657 -24.19 -48.90 17.38
N GLY A 658 -23.93 -50.20 17.55
CA GLY A 658 -22.96 -50.70 18.54
C GLY A 658 -23.60 -51.50 19.68
N ASN A 659 -22.82 -51.72 20.75
CA ASN A 659 -23.21 -52.58 21.88
C ASN A 659 -23.73 -51.82 23.10
N ASP A 660 -23.97 -50.51 22.98
CA ASP A 660 -24.57 -49.71 24.04
C ASP A 660 -26.09 -49.94 24.15
N PRO A 661 -26.61 -50.39 25.31
CA PRO A 661 -28.02 -50.75 25.48
C PRO A 661 -29.02 -49.58 25.36
#